data_AF-A0A8B8IR63-F1
#
_entry.id   AF-A0A8B8IR63-F1
#
_cell.length_a   1.000
_cell.length_b   1.000
_cell.length_c   1.000
_cell.angle_alpha   90.00
_cell.angle_beta   90.00
_cell.angle_gamma   90.00
#
_symmetry.space_group_name_H-M   'P 1'
#
loop_
_entity.id
_entity.type
_entity.pdbx_description
1 polymer ?
#
loop_
_entity_poly.entity_id
_entity_poly.type
_entity_poly.pdbx_seq_one_letter_code
_entity_poly.pdbx_strand_id
1 'polypeptide(L)'
;MSLTRFVCLILIGYSNYVFVFSLDNDTKCNATSTAGVQYEFTTDIVNSEHIITFRGYYFKYTRENYVKSALKNAGISNWTILQRNNAAKEYPSDFDVIAFGDDMKDGIEALRDHPAVRRVTAQRQVLRTIKFVKEDDCGPAGCLYSGWRNHKRRSRALHSLRKLRENDGYSSRKLLRTVPRQITSVLKADLLWSLGVTGEGIKVAVFDTGLSRHHPHFGRVRERTDWTGENTLDDALGHGTFVAGVIASRADCLGFAPDADLHIFRVFTDNQVSYTSWFLDAFNYAILKKIDVLNLSIGGPDFMDHPFVDKVWELSANKVIMVSAIGNDGPLYGTLNNPADQMDVIGVGGIGFDDRIAKFSSRGMTTWELPDGYGRMKPDIVTYGSGVRGSSVNGGCKSLSGTSVASPVVAGAIALLASGVPRQNLSPASVKQALCITARRLPGPNMFEQGHGKLDLISAYQFLREYEPQASLSPPYIDLTECQYMWPYCTQPLYYSAQPTIANVTVINGLGVAGKVTKVGWHPHLPHGVILSVSVDFIDILWPWSGWLAISFSVLESGANFDGVVEGHVNITIESFDVVYDFVMKNTTLMLPIRARVIPVPVRGRRLLWDQFHSLRYPGGYFPRDDLRAKHDPLDWHADHVHTNFRDMYRRLREHGFYLEVMGSPLTCIDTSLYGALLLVDPEDEYFPEEMAALKKAVDSGLSLIVFADWYNASLLRHVKFYDENTRQWWIPETGGANVPALNDLLGMFQVALGDRVFEGAYKLAGHPMYYASGTHIHSFPEHGVLVKAKLSDQGQQIMSGEKANGAGDSSGGGKKIDVPILGLLQTESESRDYTNDTNTKLPKAGRLVVYGDSSCLEGGAARPCHWLLLAALQYALVGHVPTSLREAAATSHHRDVQIIPSELPKRAEGGRLHAYSRVLSPDGSGPRPVPDCVSLPLMDPQPVHAPPSSRTLAPRHQPTDPKSIGAPDMEGTEAAPRAWRGAGAAPSRSHADDIDDVHSIFAGRMLTLCSIIVIIYCLHAFWKRCGRKIRRRKLISLAT
;
A
#
# COMPACT_ATOMS: atom_id res chain seq x y z
N MET A 1 -60.30 -13.62 -11.42
CA MET A 1 -61.45 -14.44 -10.97
C MET A 1 -60.96 -15.88 -10.78
N SER A 2 -61.57 -16.65 -9.88
CA SER A 2 -61.14 -18.01 -9.51
C SER A 2 -61.88 -19.10 -10.30
N LEU A 3 -61.20 -20.23 -10.57
CA LEU A 3 -61.70 -21.63 -10.61
C LEU A 3 -60.49 -22.50 -11.07
N THR A 4 -59.67 -23.12 -10.23
CA THR A 4 -59.88 -24.25 -9.29
C THR A 4 -60.57 -25.51 -9.88
N ARG A 5 -59.74 -26.54 -10.18
CA ARG A 5 -59.92 -27.99 -9.92
C ARG A 5 -60.70 -28.95 -10.87
N PHE A 6 -60.14 -30.18 -10.94
CA PHE A 6 -60.72 -31.50 -11.34
C PHE A 6 -61.01 -31.69 -12.86
N VAL A 7 -60.59 -32.74 -13.57
CA VAL A 7 -60.54 -34.20 -13.29
C VAL A 7 -59.39 -34.88 -14.07
N CYS A 8 -58.92 -36.05 -13.60
CA CYS A 8 -57.94 -36.90 -14.28
C CYS A 8 -58.55 -38.27 -14.68
N LEU A 9 -58.60 -38.60 -15.98
CA LEU A 9 -58.88 -39.93 -16.57
C LEU A 9 -58.63 -39.85 -18.10
N ILE A 10 -58.19 -40.87 -18.85
CA ILE A 10 -57.31 -42.04 -18.59
C ILE A 10 -57.04 -42.74 -19.95
N LEU A 11 -55.81 -43.20 -20.24
CA LEU A 11 -55.44 -44.29 -21.21
C LEU A 11 -55.85 -44.12 -22.70
N ILE A 12 -55.27 -44.72 -23.76
CA ILE A 12 -54.09 -45.55 -24.16
C ILE A 12 -53.95 -45.27 -25.68
N GLY A 13 -52.81 -45.28 -26.39
CA GLY A 13 -51.39 -45.55 -26.13
C GLY A 13 -50.67 -45.88 -27.46
N TYR A 14 -49.34 -46.08 -27.48
CA TYR A 14 -48.60 -47.20 -28.14
C TYR A 14 -47.08 -46.92 -28.33
N SER A 15 -46.26 -47.92 -27.95
CA SER A 15 -44.81 -48.15 -28.23
C SER A 15 -43.76 -47.09 -27.83
N ASN A 16 -42.83 -47.32 -26.87
CA ASN A 16 -41.71 -48.32 -26.79
C ASN A 16 -40.45 -47.90 -27.60
N TYR A 17 -39.20 -47.95 -27.12
CA TYR A 17 -38.58 -48.19 -25.80
C TYR A 17 -37.07 -47.84 -25.88
N VAL A 18 -36.48 -47.07 -24.94
CA VAL A 18 -35.07 -47.22 -24.49
C VAL A 18 -34.99 -46.79 -23.01
N PHE A 19 -34.26 -47.54 -22.19
CA PHE A 19 -34.11 -47.33 -20.74
C PHE A 19 -33.16 -46.18 -20.38
N VAL A 20 -33.52 -45.41 -19.35
CA VAL A 20 -32.55 -44.79 -18.42
C VAL A 20 -33.03 -45.05 -16.99
N PHE A 21 -32.14 -45.58 -16.14
CA PHE A 21 -32.44 -45.84 -14.73
C PHE A 21 -32.50 -44.52 -13.94
N SER A 22 -33.54 -44.38 -13.11
CA SER A 22 -33.55 -43.39 -12.03
C SER A 22 -32.72 -43.93 -10.87
N LEU A 23 -31.65 -43.22 -10.50
CA LEU A 23 -30.98 -43.38 -9.22
C LEU A 23 -31.05 -42.03 -8.50
N ASP A 24 -31.93 -41.97 -7.50
CA ASP A 24 -31.89 -40.90 -6.50
C ASP A 24 -30.52 -40.88 -5.85
N ASN A 25 -29.87 -39.73 -5.84
CA ASN A 25 -28.71 -39.52 -5.00
C ASN A 25 -28.73 -38.11 -4.42
N ASP A 26 -29.31 -38.01 -3.22
CA ASP A 26 -29.25 -36.86 -2.33
C ASP A 26 -27.78 -36.47 -2.07
N THR A 27 -27.22 -35.62 -2.93
CA THR A 27 -25.90 -35.03 -2.72
C THR A 27 -26.02 -33.92 -1.68
N LYS A 28 -26.03 -34.36 -0.41
CA LYS A 28 -25.85 -33.51 0.77
C LYS A 28 -24.73 -32.51 0.49
N CYS A 29 -25.02 -31.22 0.70
CA CYS A 29 -24.07 -30.15 0.46
C CYS A 29 -22.79 -30.38 1.27
N ASN A 30 -21.72 -30.85 0.62
CA ASN A 30 -20.39 -30.83 1.20
C ASN A 30 -20.01 -29.37 1.46
N ALA A 31 -19.45 -29.10 2.63
CA ALA A 31 -18.91 -27.78 2.94
C ALA A 31 -17.80 -27.47 1.93
N THR A 32 -18.01 -26.46 1.08
CA THR A 32 -16.99 -25.99 0.15
C THR A 32 -15.83 -25.41 0.94
N SER A 33 -14.70 -26.13 1.01
CA SER A 33 -13.48 -25.61 1.63
C SER A 33 -13.02 -24.37 0.87
N THR A 34 -12.98 -23.22 1.54
CA THR A 34 -12.37 -22.01 1.01
C THR A 34 -10.86 -22.18 0.97
N ALA A 35 -10.25 -21.81 -0.16
CA ALA A 35 -8.81 -21.80 -0.32
C ALA A 35 -8.33 -20.38 -0.62
N GLY A 36 -7.38 -19.90 0.18
CA GLY A 36 -6.59 -18.73 -0.17
C GLY A 36 -5.65 -19.07 -1.32
N VAL A 37 -5.42 -18.09 -2.20
CA VAL A 37 -4.41 -18.17 -3.24
C VAL A 37 -3.20 -17.37 -2.77
N GLN A 38 -2.13 -18.06 -2.41
CA GLN A 38 -0.83 -17.46 -2.15
C GLN A 38 0.01 -17.46 -3.42
N TYR A 39 0.85 -16.45 -3.55
CA TYR A 39 1.74 -16.19 -4.68
C TYR A 39 3.16 -16.13 -4.13
N GLU A 40 4.08 -16.72 -4.84
CA GLU A 40 5.52 -16.57 -4.64
C GLU A 40 6.07 -16.23 -6.02
N PHE A 41 6.78 -15.10 -6.14
CA PHE A 41 7.09 -14.48 -7.43
C PHE A 41 8.59 -14.29 -7.60
N THR A 42 9.07 -14.62 -8.80
CA THR A 42 10.48 -14.70 -9.20
C THR A 42 10.55 -14.36 -10.72
N THR A 43 11.47 -13.52 -11.20
CA THR A 43 11.81 -13.28 -12.64
C THR A 43 12.87 -14.32 -13.18
N ASP A 44 13.67 -14.10 -14.25
CA ASP A 44 14.96 -14.78 -14.62
C ASP A 44 15.68 -14.10 -15.78
N ILE A 45 16.70 -13.27 -15.56
CA ILE A 45 17.48 -12.83 -16.73
C ILE A 45 18.19 -14.04 -17.31
N VAL A 46 17.78 -14.37 -18.51
CA VAL A 46 18.39 -15.42 -19.31
C VAL A 46 19.71 -14.85 -19.83
N ASN A 47 20.82 -15.11 -19.13
CA ASN A 47 22.14 -14.51 -19.41
C ASN A 47 22.56 -14.46 -20.90
N SER A 48 22.17 -15.43 -21.72
CA SER A 48 22.47 -15.47 -23.16
C SER A 48 21.51 -14.66 -24.03
N GLU A 49 20.31 -14.32 -23.56
CA GLU A 49 19.19 -13.79 -24.35
C GLU A 49 18.87 -12.32 -24.03
N HIS A 50 18.75 -11.51 -25.08
CA HIS A 50 18.49 -10.08 -24.98
C HIS A 50 17.31 -9.69 -25.87
N ILE A 51 16.39 -8.90 -25.31
CA ILE A 51 15.29 -8.27 -26.02
C ILE A 51 15.81 -7.00 -26.69
N ILE A 52 15.75 -6.98 -28.02
CA ILE A 52 15.99 -5.79 -28.84
C ILE A 52 14.63 -5.16 -29.10
N THR A 53 14.41 -3.96 -28.57
CA THR A 53 13.23 -3.15 -28.90
C THR A 53 13.59 -2.14 -29.98
N PHE A 54 12.75 -2.02 -30.99
CA PHE A 54 12.87 -1.12 -32.13
C PHE A 54 11.97 0.11 -31.96
N ARG A 55 12.25 1.19 -32.70
CA ARG A 55 11.46 2.43 -32.65
C ARG A 55 10.10 2.35 -33.39
N GLY A 56 9.73 1.18 -33.91
CA GLY A 56 8.49 0.96 -34.66
C GLY A 56 8.28 -0.50 -35.02
N TYR A 57 7.12 -0.80 -35.60
CA TYR A 57 6.72 -2.15 -35.98
C TYR A 57 7.30 -2.54 -37.34
N TYR A 58 8.08 -3.62 -37.37
CA TYR A 58 8.74 -4.12 -38.58
C TYR A 58 8.47 -5.61 -38.79
N PHE A 59 8.36 -6.02 -40.05
CA PHE A 59 8.33 -7.44 -40.42
C PHE A 59 9.68 -8.11 -40.13
N LYS A 60 9.64 -9.43 -39.91
CA LYS A 60 10.80 -10.26 -39.55
C LYS A 60 12.05 -9.98 -40.40
N TYR A 61 11.93 -9.97 -41.72
CA TYR A 61 13.04 -9.73 -42.64
C TYR A 61 13.73 -8.37 -42.42
N THR A 62 12.96 -7.31 -42.16
CA THR A 62 13.49 -5.97 -41.91
C THR A 62 14.25 -5.89 -40.59
N ARG A 63 13.70 -6.48 -39.51
CA ARG A 63 14.38 -6.53 -38.20
C ARG A 63 15.67 -7.34 -38.27
N GLU A 64 15.62 -8.51 -38.91
CA GLU A 64 16.82 -9.32 -39.15
C GLU A 64 17.91 -8.52 -39.88
N ASN A 65 17.55 -7.69 -40.86
CA ASN A 65 18.52 -6.86 -41.58
C ASN A 65 19.13 -5.76 -40.70
N TYR A 66 18.37 -5.12 -39.81
CA TYR A 66 18.90 -4.16 -38.84
C TYR A 66 19.90 -4.82 -37.89
N VAL A 67 19.55 -5.98 -37.32
CA VAL A 67 20.44 -6.75 -36.43
C VAL A 67 21.70 -7.21 -37.17
N LYS A 68 21.55 -7.76 -38.39
CA LYS A 68 22.68 -8.15 -39.25
C LYS A 68 23.60 -6.97 -39.56
N SER A 69 23.04 -5.79 -39.85
CA SER A 69 23.83 -4.60 -40.17
C SER A 69 24.63 -4.09 -38.96
N ALA A 70 24.00 -4.00 -37.79
CA ALA A 70 24.66 -3.58 -36.55
C ALA A 70 25.83 -4.51 -36.18
N LEU A 71 25.56 -5.82 -36.10
CA LEU A 71 26.55 -6.80 -35.65
C LEU A 71 27.66 -7.05 -36.68
N LYS A 72 27.36 -6.97 -37.98
CA LYS A 72 28.38 -7.03 -39.04
C LYS A 72 29.34 -5.84 -38.98
N ASN A 73 28.85 -4.64 -38.68
CA ASN A 73 29.70 -3.46 -38.54
C ASN A 73 30.65 -3.57 -37.33
N ALA A 74 30.24 -4.28 -36.28
CA ALA A 74 31.07 -4.60 -35.11
C ALA A 74 31.95 -5.85 -35.28
N GLY A 75 31.86 -6.56 -36.41
CA GLY A 75 32.65 -7.79 -36.67
C GLY A 75 32.13 -9.07 -35.98
N ILE A 76 30.93 -9.03 -35.39
CA ILE A 76 30.42 -10.09 -34.50
C ILE A 76 29.66 -11.14 -35.32
N SER A 77 30.07 -12.40 -35.16
CA SER A 77 29.58 -13.53 -35.96
C SER A 77 28.81 -14.60 -35.17
N ASN A 78 29.03 -14.73 -33.86
CA ASN A 78 28.42 -15.76 -33.01
C ASN A 78 27.14 -15.26 -32.32
N TRP A 79 26.04 -15.20 -33.07
CA TRP A 79 24.72 -14.77 -32.57
C TRP A 79 23.58 -15.43 -33.35
N THR A 80 22.40 -15.57 -32.73
CA THR A 80 21.18 -16.07 -33.39
C THR A 80 19.94 -15.31 -32.91
N ILE A 81 18.97 -15.07 -33.80
CA ILE A 81 17.65 -14.55 -33.40
C ILE A 81 16.72 -15.72 -33.12
N LEU A 82 16.16 -15.76 -31.91
CA LEU A 82 15.26 -16.82 -31.48
C LEU A 82 13.95 -16.78 -32.27
N GLN A 83 13.51 -17.96 -32.72
CA GLN A 83 12.33 -18.07 -33.57
C GLN A 83 11.06 -18.04 -32.73
N ARG A 84 10.30 -16.95 -32.85
CA ARG A 84 8.95 -16.83 -32.30
C ARG A 84 8.01 -17.80 -33.02
N ASN A 85 7.64 -18.88 -32.34
CA ASN A 85 6.76 -19.93 -32.84
C ASN A 85 5.39 -19.87 -32.13
N ASN A 86 4.71 -18.74 -32.29
CA ASN A 86 3.41 -18.46 -31.66
C ASN A 86 2.48 -17.73 -32.66
N ALA A 87 1.28 -17.37 -32.20
CA ALA A 87 0.25 -16.76 -33.05
C ALA A 87 0.64 -15.36 -33.60
N ALA A 88 1.64 -14.68 -33.01
CA ALA A 88 2.14 -13.39 -33.48
C ALA A 88 3.24 -13.48 -34.57
N LYS A 89 3.74 -14.68 -34.87
CA LYS A 89 4.91 -14.93 -35.75
C LYS A 89 4.89 -14.21 -37.11
N GLU A 90 3.73 -14.15 -37.75
CA GLU A 90 3.57 -13.60 -39.11
C GLU A 90 3.32 -12.09 -39.13
N TYR A 91 3.09 -11.48 -37.97
CA TYR A 91 2.75 -10.06 -37.85
C TYR A 91 3.99 -9.18 -37.65
N PRO A 92 3.92 -7.89 -38.02
CA PRO A 92 4.93 -6.91 -37.62
C PRO A 92 5.15 -6.90 -36.11
N SER A 93 6.37 -6.59 -35.70
CA SER A 93 6.77 -6.53 -34.30
C SER A 93 7.73 -5.39 -34.08
N ASP A 94 7.64 -4.78 -32.91
CA ASP A 94 8.56 -3.79 -32.38
C ASP A 94 9.72 -4.41 -31.58
N PHE A 95 9.77 -5.73 -31.41
CA PHE A 95 10.89 -6.41 -30.76
C PHE A 95 11.31 -7.74 -31.41
N ASP A 96 12.54 -8.15 -31.07
CA ASP A 96 13.13 -9.48 -31.24
C ASP A 96 13.86 -9.95 -29.98
N VAL A 97 14.13 -11.25 -29.89
CA VAL A 97 15.05 -11.84 -28.91
C VAL A 97 16.29 -12.36 -29.63
N ILE A 98 17.47 -11.90 -29.22
CA ILE A 98 18.76 -12.37 -29.72
C ILE A 98 19.46 -13.20 -28.64
N ALA A 99 20.02 -14.35 -29.03
CA ALA A 99 20.93 -15.13 -28.23
C ALA A 99 22.37 -14.88 -28.70
N PHE A 100 23.24 -14.46 -27.79
CA PHE A 100 24.67 -14.25 -28.03
C PHE A 100 25.49 -15.47 -27.61
N GLY A 101 26.60 -15.70 -28.33
CA GLY A 101 27.73 -16.50 -27.86
C GLY A 101 28.70 -15.67 -27.01
N ASP A 102 29.99 -15.81 -27.29
CA ASP A 102 31.07 -15.27 -26.44
C ASP A 102 31.18 -13.72 -26.48
N ASP A 103 30.96 -13.09 -27.64
CA ASP A 103 31.16 -11.65 -27.88
C ASP A 103 29.95 -10.77 -27.45
N MET A 104 29.31 -11.10 -26.33
CA MET A 104 28.02 -10.53 -25.93
C MET A 104 28.05 -9.01 -25.67
N LYS A 105 29.09 -8.49 -25.00
CA LYS A 105 29.13 -7.07 -24.57
C LYS A 105 29.20 -6.11 -25.76
N ASP A 106 30.13 -6.36 -26.67
CA ASP A 106 30.35 -5.52 -27.85
C ASP A 106 29.12 -5.60 -28.79
N GLY A 107 28.43 -6.74 -28.81
CA GLY A 107 27.18 -6.92 -29.57
C GLY A 107 26.00 -6.14 -29.01
N ILE A 108 25.89 -6.02 -27.69
CA ILE A 108 24.87 -5.18 -27.04
C ILE A 108 25.10 -3.71 -27.37
N GLU A 109 26.35 -3.24 -27.31
CA GLU A 109 26.68 -1.83 -27.57
C GLU A 109 26.47 -1.47 -29.05
N ALA A 110 26.94 -2.30 -29.98
CA ALA A 110 26.71 -2.12 -31.41
C ALA A 110 25.21 -2.09 -31.80
N LEU A 111 24.35 -2.79 -31.06
CA LEU A 111 22.90 -2.74 -31.23
C LEU A 111 22.28 -1.47 -30.63
N ARG A 112 22.80 -0.95 -29.51
CA ARG A 112 22.33 0.31 -28.91
C ARG A 112 22.61 1.52 -29.79
N ASP A 113 23.76 1.53 -30.47
CA ASP A 113 24.14 2.59 -31.42
C ASP A 113 23.30 2.60 -32.70
N HIS A 114 22.58 1.52 -33.01
CA HIS A 114 21.83 1.43 -34.26
C HIS A 114 20.55 2.31 -34.22
N PRO A 115 20.35 3.24 -35.18
CA PRO A 115 19.30 4.29 -35.07
C PRO A 115 17.85 3.76 -35.05
N ALA A 116 17.59 2.57 -35.60
CA ALA A 116 16.28 1.93 -35.54
C ALA A 116 15.99 1.22 -34.20
N VAL A 117 17.01 1.00 -33.37
CA VAL A 117 16.86 0.40 -32.03
C VAL A 117 16.46 1.50 -31.05
N ARG A 118 15.58 1.15 -30.10
CA ARG A 118 15.16 1.98 -28.98
C ARG A 118 15.90 1.57 -27.70
N ARG A 119 16.05 0.27 -27.46
CA ARG A 119 16.64 -0.29 -26.23
C ARG A 119 17.10 -1.72 -26.47
N VAL A 120 18.20 -2.12 -25.82
CA VAL A 120 18.61 -3.52 -25.65
C VAL A 120 18.62 -3.83 -24.16
N THR A 121 17.79 -4.78 -23.76
CA THR A 121 17.59 -5.21 -22.36
C THR A 121 17.69 -6.72 -22.28
N ALA A 122 18.29 -7.27 -21.23
CA ALA A 122 18.36 -8.72 -21.08
C ALA A 122 16.95 -9.31 -20.84
N GLN A 123 16.66 -10.47 -21.43
CA GLN A 123 15.33 -11.09 -21.35
C GLN A 123 15.09 -11.65 -19.95
N ARG A 124 13.98 -11.29 -19.29
CA ARG A 124 13.56 -11.94 -18.05
C ARG A 124 12.59 -13.09 -18.33
N GLN A 125 12.77 -14.23 -17.66
CA GLN A 125 11.76 -15.22 -17.37
C GLN A 125 10.97 -14.81 -16.12
N VAL A 126 9.93 -15.54 -15.74
CA VAL A 126 9.13 -15.31 -14.54
C VAL A 126 8.63 -16.65 -14.00
N LEU A 127 9.13 -17.10 -12.85
CA LEU A 127 8.55 -18.21 -12.09
C LEU A 127 7.53 -17.67 -11.07
N ARG A 128 6.30 -18.21 -11.10
CA ARG A 128 5.20 -17.84 -10.20
C ARG A 128 4.65 -19.08 -9.50
N THR A 129 4.96 -19.34 -8.24
CA THR A 129 4.35 -20.48 -7.55
C THR A 129 2.98 -20.11 -6.95
N ILE A 130 1.89 -20.62 -7.55
CA ILE A 130 0.53 -20.54 -6.99
C ILE A 130 0.37 -21.63 -5.92
N LYS A 131 0.12 -21.24 -4.67
CA LYS A 131 -0.17 -22.16 -3.56
C LYS A 131 -1.63 -21.99 -3.12
N PHE A 132 -2.44 -23.03 -3.30
CA PHE A 132 -3.82 -23.06 -2.80
C PHE A 132 -3.84 -23.53 -1.34
N VAL A 133 -3.81 -22.59 -0.40
CA VAL A 133 -3.79 -22.87 1.04
C VAL A 133 -5.22 -22.94 1.58
N LYS A 134 -5.55 -24.01 2.33
CA LYS A 134 -6.85 -24.10 3.02
C LYS A 134 -6.89 -23.08 4.15
N GLU A 135 -7.98 -22.31 4.25
CA GLU A 135 -8.08 -21.22 5.24
C GLU A 135 -8.08 -21.67 6.72
N ASP A 136 -8.13 -22.98 7.00
CA ASP A 136 -7.99 -23.56 8.35
C ASP A 136 -6.52 -23.75 8.82
N ASP A 137 -5.52 -23.71 7.92
CA ASP A 137 -4.10 -24.01 8.21
C ASP A 137 -3.21 -22.73 8.34
N CYS A 138 -3.66 -21.67 9.03
CA CYS A 138 -2.70 -20.62 9.43
C CYS A 138 -1.78 -21.13 10.55
N GLY A 139 -0.47 -21.03 10.33
CA GLY A 139 0.58 -21.54 11.20
C GLY A 139 0.72 -20.87 12.59
N PRO A 140 1.87 -21.03 13.27
CA PRO A 140 2.05 -20.66 14.69
C PRO A 140 1.76 -19.19 15.04
N ALA A 141 1.78 -18.27 14.06
CA ALA A 141 1.42 -16.87 14.21
C ALA A 141 -0.07 -16.62 14.52
N GLY A 142 -0.92 -17.66 14.49
CA GLY A 142 -2.24 -17.67 15.08
C GLY A 142 -3.32 -16.97 14.26
N CYS A 143 -4.30 -17.75 13.78
CA CYS A 143 -5.53 -17.19 13.22
C CYS A 143 -6.33 -16.45 14.32
N LEU A 144 -6.10 -15.15 14.54
CA LEU A 144 -7.03 -14.27 15.27
C LEU A 144 -8.26 -13.98 14.40
N TYR A 145 -9.00 -15.04 14.14
CA TYR A 145 -10.33 -15.07 13.56
C TYR A 145 -11.30 -15.45 14.69
N SER A 146 -11.56 -14.52 15.61
CA SER A 146 -12.51 -14.69 16.72
C SER A 146 -13.99 -14.66 16.26
N GLY A 147 -14.26 -15.24 15.09
CA GLY A 147 -15.59 -15.62 14.61
C GLY A 147 -16.08 -16.91 15.27
N TRP A 148 -16.25 -16.87 16.60
CA TRP A 148 -17.08 -17.81 17.39
C TRP A 148 -16.98 -19.31 17.02
N ARG A 149 -15.78 -19.91 17.09
CA ARG A 149 -15.67 -21.37 17.27
C ARG A 149 -15.79 -21.69 18.76
N ASN A 150 -16.93 -22.26 19.18
CA ASN A 150 -17.18 -22.69 20.55
C ASN A 150 -16.09 -23.67 21.03
N HIS A 151 -15.42 -23.34 22.15
CA HIS A 151 -14.56 -24.32 22.83
C HIS A 151 -15.39 -25.56 23.19
N LYS A 152 -14.92 -26.74 22.75
CA LYS A 152 -15.41 -28.04 23.22
C LYS A 152 -15.12 -28.21 24.72
N ARG A 153 -15.98 -27.69 25.58
CA ARG A 153 -16.05 -28.15 26.97
C ARG A 153 -16.53 -29.60 26.99
N ARG A 154 -15.86 -30.43 27.79
CA ARG A 154 -16.12 -31.86 27.93
C ARG A 154 -17.58 -32.15 28.28
N SER A 155 -18.10 -33.24 27.72
CA SER A 155 -19.40 -33.80 28.05
C SER A 155 -19.58 -34.01 29.56
N ARG A 156 -20.63 -33.39 30.12
CA ARG A 156 -21.49 -33.99 31.15
C ARG A 156 -22.93 -33.56 30.88
N ALA A 157 -23.78 -34.52 30.51
CA ALA A 157 -25.22 -34.31 30.44
C ALA A 157 -25.80 -34.23 31.85
N LEU A 158 -26.78 -33.34 32.07
CA LEU A 158 -27.73 -33.44 33.17
C LEU A 158 -29.01 -32.68 32.83
N HIS A 159 -30.14 -33.37 32.95
CA HIS A 159 -31.47 -32.80 32.77
C HIS A 159 -31.78 -31.74 33.84
N SER A 160 -32.48 -30.66 33.45
CA SER A 160 -33.66 -30.23 34.22
C SER A 160 -34.59 -29.36 33.36
N LEU A 161 -35.86 -29.32 33.77
CA LEU A 161 -37.00 -28.80 33.04
C LEU A 161 -37.37 -27.36 33.44
N ARG A 162 -37.83 -26.57 32.46
CA ARG A 162 -39.08 -25.78 32.52
C ARG A 162 -39.16 -24.58 33.50
N LYS A 163 -39.12 -23.35 32.94
CA LYS A 163 -40.24 -22.35 33.03
C LYS A 163 -40.01 -21.08 32.18
N LEU A 164 -41.01 -20.77 31.32
CA LEU A 164 -41.73 -19.48 31.13
C LEU A 164 -40.96 -18.13 31.22
N ARG A 165 -41.17 -17.10 30.38
CA ARG A 165 -42.28 -16.75 29.45
C ARG A 165 -41.84 -15.63 28.47
N GLU A 166 -42.65 -15.38 27.43
CA GLU A 166 -42.45 -14.35 26.38
C GLU A 166 -42.42 -12.89 26.88
N ASN A 167 -41.61 -12.04 26.23
CA ASN A 167 -42.10 -10.93 25.39
C ASN A 167 -40.99 -10.31 24.50
N ASP A 168 -41.44 -9.51 23.53
CA ASP A 168 -40.73 -8.54 22.69
C ASP A 168 -39.85 -8.99 21.50
N GLY A 169 -40.19 -8.43 20.33
CA GLY A 169 -39.25 -7.96 19.32
C GLY A 169 -38.71 -8.98 18.29
N TYR A 170 -39.21 -8.90 17.06
CA TYR A 170 -38.58 -9.55 15.90
C TYR A 170 -37.17 -8.99 15.63
N SER A 171 -36.13 -9.60 16.21
CA SER A 171 -34.73 -9.37 15.86
C SER A 171 -34.18 -10.48 14.94
N SER A 172 -34.90 -10.78 13.86
CA SER A 172 -34.52 -11.78 12.85
C SER A 172 -33.47 -11.29 11.83
N ARG A 173 -32.62 -10.31 12.20
CA ARG A 173 -31.52 -9.82 11.34
C ARG A 173 -30.21 -10.63 11.45
N LYS A 174 -30.12 -11.64 12.33
CA LYS A 174 -28.90 -12.45 12.54
C LYS A 174 -28.86 -13.82 11.83
N LEU A 175 -29.91 -14.21 11.10
CA LEU A 175 -30.05 -15.56 10.50
C LEU A 175 -30.04 -15.59 8.95
N LEU A 176 -29.73 -14.48 8.29
CA LEU A 176 -29.76 -14.34 6.81
C LEU A 176 -28.36 -14.24 6.15
N ARG A 177 -27.27 -14.55 6.88
CA ARG A 177 -25.88 -14.28 6.45
C ARG A 177 -25.05 -15.51 6.07
N THR A 178 -25.68 -16.66 5.82
CA THR A 178 -25.01 -17.93 5.47
C THR A 178 -25.66 -18.68 4.29
N VAL A 179 -26.16 -17.95 3.30
CA VAL A 179 -26.31 -18.47 1.93
C VAL A 179 -25.16 -17.90 1.11
N PRO A 180 -24.32 -18.71 0.44
CA PRO A 180 -23.31 -18.20 -0.49
C PRO A 180 -24.02 -17.48 -1.64
N ARG A 181 -24.04 -16.15 -1.62
CA ARG A 181 -24.64 -15.36 -2.69
C ARG A 181 -23.67 -15.27 -3.84
N GLN A 182 -24.12 -15.59 -5.06
CA GLN A 182 -23.30 -15.39 -6.25
C GLN A 182 -22.98 -13.90 -6.38
N ILE A 183 -21.70 -13.60 -6.61
CA ILE A 183 -21.14 -12.24 -6.59
C ILE A 183 -21.85 -11.29 -7.57
N THR A 184 -22.31 -11.81 -8.70
CA THR A 184 -23.10 -11.10 -9.71
C THR A 184 -24.40 -10.52 -9.14
N SER A 185 -25.14 -11.29 -8.34
CA SER A 185 -26.35 -10.81 -7.64
C SER A 185 -26.03 -9.81 -6.53
N VAL A 186 -24.89 -9.95 -5.84
CA VAL A 186 -24.48 -8.98 -4.80
C VAL A 186 -24.13 -7.61 -5.42
N LEU A 187 -23.57 -7.61 -6.63
CA LEU A 187 -23.26 -6.42 -7.41
C LEU A 187 -24.37 -6.05 -8.44
N LYS A 188 -25.56 -6.67 -8.37
CA LYS A 188 -26.75 -6.36 -9.17
C LYS A 188 -26.62 -6.55 -10.70
N ALA A 189 -25.73 -7.43 -11.16
CA ALA A 189 -25.56 -7.72 -12.59
C ALA A 189 -26.84 -8.29 -13.25
N ASP A 190 -27.69 -8.96 -12.46
CA ASP A 190 -29.00 -9.46 -12.86
C ASP A 190 -29.95 -8.37 -13.39
N LEU A 191 -29.83 -7.13 -12.89
CA LEU A 191 -30.57 -5.99 -13.44
C LEU A 191 -30.12 -5.66 -14.87
N LEU A 192 -28.80 -5.71 -15.16
CA LEU A 192 -28.28 -5.43 -16.49
C LEU A 192 -28.63 -6.56 -17.48
N TRP A 193 -28.54 -7.82 -17.05
CA TRP A 193 -29.00 -8.96 -17.86
C TRP A 193 -30.48 -8.86 -18.24
N SER A 194 -31.33 -8.35 -17.33
CA SER A 194 -32.76 -8.12 -17.62
C SER A 194 -33.02 -7.03 -18.67
N LEU A 195 -32.02 -6.16 -18.93
CA LEU A 195 -32.04 -5.14 -19.98
C LEU A 195 -31.42 -5.65 -21.30
N GLY A 196 -31.03 -6.92 -21.39
CA GLY A 196 -30.33 -7.49 -22.56
C GLY A 196 -28.83 -7.17 -22.61
N VAL A 197 -28.28 -6.55 -21.57
CA VAL A 197 -26.85 -6.24 -21.46
C VAL A 197 -26.16 -7.45 -20.84
N THR A 198 -25.43 -8.25 -21.64
CA THR A 198 -24.88 -9.56 -21.21
C THR A 198 -23.39 -9.76 -21.51
N GLY A 199 -22.69 -8.73 -22.02
CA GLY A 199 -21.31 -8.81 -22.49
C GLY A 199 -21.16 -9.01 -24.00
N GLU A 200 -22.27 -9.14 -24.74
CA GLU A 200 -22.25 -9.43 -26.18
C GLU A 200 -21.38 -8.45 -26.99
N GLY A 201 -20.54 -9.01 -27.85
CA GLY A 201 -19.67 -8.27 -28.77
C GLY A 201 -18.42 -7.67 -28.13
N ILE A 202 -18.22 -7.81 -26.82
CA ILE A 202 -17.00 -7.34 -26.13
C ILE A 202 -15.98 -8.47 -26.05
N LYS A 203 -14.75 -8.20 -26.48
CA LYS A 203 -13.62 -9.13 -26.40
C LYS A 203 -12.87 -8.95 -25.09
N VAL A 204 -12.77 -10.03 -24.32
CA VAL A 204 -12.04 -10.05 -23.05
C VAL A 204 -10.86 -11.00 -23.17
N ALA A 205 -9.64 -10.45 -23.03
CA ALA A 205 -8.44 -11.26 -22.93
C ALA A 205 -8.12 -11.62 -21.47
N VAL A 206 -7.80 -12.89 -21.25
CA VAL A 206 -7.37 -13.43 -19.95
C VAL A 206 -5.95 -13.95 -20.11
N PHE A 207 -5.00 -13.32 -19.43
CA PHE A 207 -3.58 -13.68 -19.41
C PHE A 207 -3.31 -14.51 -18.15
N ASP A 208 -3.26 -15.83 -18.27
CA ASP A 208 -3.19 -16.74 -17.12
C ASP A 208 -2.69 -18.15 -17.51
N THR A 209 -2.97 -19.15 -16.68
CA THR A 209 -2.54 -20.57 -16.84
C THR A 209 -3.27 -21.33 -17.96
N GLY A 210 -4.31 -20.76 -18.58
CA GLY A 210 -5.09 -21.37 -19.66
C GLY A 210 -6.59 -21.47 -19.36
N LEU A 211 -7.32 -22.33 -20.10
CA LEU A 211 -8.73 -22.62 -19.85
C LEU A 211 -9.08 -24.07 -20.21
N SER A 212 -9.69 -24.79 -19.26
CA SER A 212 -10.16 -26.18 -19.43
C SER A 212 -11.04 -26.36 -20.68
N ARG A 213 -10.60 -27.23 -21.61
CA ARG A 213 -11.13 -27.39 -22.97
C ARG A 213 -12.60 -27.77 -23.06
N HIS A 214 -13.08 -28.57 -22.11
CA HIS A 214 -14.41 -29.18 -22.15
C HIS A 214 -15.31 -28.71 -21.01
N HIS A 215 -14.96 -27.58 -20.38
CA HIS A 215 -15.64 -27.11 -19.19
C HIS A 215 -17.05 -26.52 -19.51
N PRO A 216 -18.15 -27.06 -18.93
CA PRO A 216 -19.52 -26.82 -19.41
C PRO A 216 -20.03 -25.39 -19.22
N HIS A 217 -19.35 -24.57 -18.42
CA HIS A 217 -19.80 -23.20 -18.14
C HIS A 217 -19.48 -22.21 -19.27
N PHE A 218 -18.64 -22.54 -20.26
CA PHE A 218 -18.16 -21.58 -21.25
C PHE A 218 -18.79 -21.81 -22.63
N GLY A 219 -19.50 -20.79 -23.14
CA GLY A 219 -20.18 -20.87 -24.44
C GLY A 219 -19.55 -20.06 -25.58
N ARG A 220 -18.74 -19.03 -25.28
CA ARG A 220 -18.14 -18.10 -26.27
C ARG A 220 -16.64 -17.94 -26.07
N VAL A 221 -15.90 -19.05 -26.17
CA VAL A 221 -14.43 -19.01 -26.27
C VAL A 221 -14.08 -18.85 -27.75
N ARG A 222 -13.64 -17.66 -28.16
CA ARG A 222 -13.26 -17.40 -29.56
C ARG A 222 -11.89 -17.94 -29.89
N GLU A 223 -10.97 -17.84 -28.94
CA GLU A 223 -9.56 -18.08 -29.17
C GLU A 223 -8.91 -18.60 -27.89
N ARG A 224 -8.02 -19.57 -28.05
CA ARG A 224 -7.09 -20.02 -27.03
C ARG A 224 -5.72 -20.11 -27.70
N THR A 225 -4.74 -19.39 -27.18
CA THR A 225 -3.38 -19.36 -27.71
C THR A 225 -2.38 -19.74 -26.64
N ASP A 226 -1.38 -20.52 -27.05
CA ASP A 226 -0.20 -20.83 -26.25
C ASP A 226 0.93 -19.88 -26.65
N TRP A 227 1.57 -19.28 -25.65
CA TRP A 227 2.76 -18.44 -25.81
C TRP A 227 3.99 -19.11 -25.21
N THR A 228 3.84 -20.23 -24.51
CA THR A 228 4.91 -20.89 -23.73
C THR A 228 5.70 -21.93 -24.52
N GLY A 229 5.13 -22.43 -25.63
CA GLY A 229 5.76 -23.44 -26.48
C GLY A 229 5.58 -24.88 -26.00
N GLU A 230 4.81 -25.11 -24.94
CA GLU A 230 4.42 -26.45 -24.49
C GLU A 230 3.37 -27.10 -25.41
N ASN A 231 2.78 -26.33 -26.34
CA ASN A 231 1.77 -26.77 -27.31
C ASN A 231 0.48 -27.30 -26.66
N THR A 232 0.15 -26.78 -25.47
CA THR A 232 -1.10 -27.08 -24.75
C THR A 232 -1.96 -25.83 -24.59
N LEU A 233 -3.28 -26.02 -24.62
CA LEU A 233 -4.30 -24.97 -24.45
C LEU A 233 -5.19 -25.21 -23.22
N ASP A 234 -4.87 -26.23 -22.43
CA ASP A 234 -5.61 -26.65 -21.25
C ASP A 234 -5.04 -26.00 -19.99
N ASP A 235 -5.81 -25.99 -18.89
CA ASP A 235 -5.40 -25.38 -17.62
C ASP A 235 -5.11 -26.46 -16.57
N ALA A 236 -3.83 -26.80 -16.38
CA ALA A 236 -3.41 -27.79 -15.38
C ALA A 236 -3.54 -27.29 -13.93
N LEU A 237 -3.55 -25.97 -13.72
CA LEU A 237 -3.38 -25.33 -12.41
C LEU A 237 -4.71 -24.88 -11.79
N GLY A 238 -5.69 -24.53 -12.62
CA GLY A 238 -7.03 -24.14 -12.21
C GLY A 238 -7.27 -22.66 -11.97
N HIS A 239 -6.23 -21.83 -12.11
CA HIS A 239 -6.34 -20.40 -11.88
C HIS A 239 -7.03 -19.70 -13.05
N GLY A 240 -6.54 -19.88 -14.28
CA GLY A 240 -7.12 -19.28 -15.49
C GLY A 240 -8.58 -19.68 -15.73
N THR A 241 -8.95 -20.94 -15.49
CA THR A 241 -10.35 -21.41 -15.58
C THR A 241 -11.25 -20.74 -14.54
N PHE A 242 -10.77 -20.53 -13.33
CA PHE A 242 -11.52 -19.81 -12.30
C PHE A 242 -11.70 -18.33 -12.67
N VAL A 243 -10.63 -17.67 -13.12
CA VAL A 243 -10.60 -16.26 -13.54
C VAL A 243 -11.56 -16.02 -14.72
N ALA A 244 -11.45 -16.81 -15.78
CA ALA A 244 -12.37 -16.77 -16.91
C ALA A 244 -13.82 -17.07 -16.48
N GLY A 245 -14.01 -17.96 -15.49
CA GLY A 245 -15.30 -18.29 -14.90
C GLY A 245 -15.99 -17.08 -14.25
N VAL A 246 -15.26 -16.31 -13.45
CA VAL A 246 -15.78 -15.06 -12.84
C VAL A 246 -16.18 -14.03 -13.90
N ILE A 247 -15.47 -14.01 -15.04
CA ILE A 247 -15.77 -13.09 -16.16
C ILE A 247 -17.02 -13.53 -16.92
N ALA A 248 -17.08 -14.75 -17.47
CA ALA A 248 -18.08 -15.13 -18.49
C ALA A 248 -18.70 -16.54 -18.36
N SER A 249 -18.71 -17.12 -17.15
CA SER A 249 -19.43 -18.38 -16.89
C SER A 249 -20.95 -18.26 -17.08
N ARG A 250 -21.56 -19.26 -17.72
CA ARG A 250 -22.99 -19.35 -18.06
C ARG A 250 -23.80 -20.30 -17.19
N ALA A 251 -23.15 -21.14 -16.38
CA ALA A 251 -23.79 -22.18 -15.59
C ALA A 251 -23.24 -22.21 -14.16
N ASP A 252 -24.07 -22.65 -13.21
CA ASP A 252 -23.83 -22.80 -11.76
C ASP A 252 -23.23 -21.59 -11.02
N CYS A 253 -21.97 -21.23 -11.31
CA CYS A 253 -21.31 -20.01 -10.83
C CYS A 253 -21.28 -18.97 -11.95
N LEU A 254 -22.39 -18.27 -12.16
CA LEU A 254 -22.53 -17.24 -13.20
C LEU A 254 -21.44 -16.16 -13.09
N GLY A 255 -20.77 -15.90 -14.21
CA GLY A 255 -19.88 -14.76 -14.40
C GLY A 255 -20.65 -13.50 -14.77
N PHE A 256 -19.99 -12.35 -14.80
CA PHE A 256 -20.65 -11.05 -15.07
C PHE A 256 -21.13 -10.89 -16.51
N ALA A 257 -20.33 -11.33 -17.48
CA ALA A 257 -20.51 -11.08 -18.91
C ALA A 257 -20.62 -12.41 -19.69
N PRO A 258 -21.70 -13.21 -19.49
CA PRO A 258 -21.83 -14.55 -20.07
C PRO A 258 -21.77 -14.62 -21.61
N ASP A 259 -22.06 -13.52 -22.30
CA ASP A 259 -22.03 -13.41 -23.77
C ASP A 259 -20.79 -12.70 -24.34
N ALA A 260 -19.82 -12.35 -23.50
CA ALA A 260 -18.53 -11.85 -23.94
C ALA A 260 -17.72 -12.88 -24.73
N ASP A 261 -16.91 -12.38 -25.65
CA ASP A 261 -16.02 -13.16 -26.49
C ASP A 261 -14.68 -13.35 -25.76
N LEU A 262 -14.47 -14.53 -25.16
CA LEU A 262 -13.23 -14.85 -24.44
C LEU A 262 -12.07 -15.17 -25.39
N HIS A 263 -10.94 -14.48 -25.17
CA HIS A 263 -9.64 -14.77 -25.73
C HIS A 263 -8.71 -15.21 -24.59
N ILE A 264 -8.34 -16.49 -24.52
CA ILE A 264 -7.50 -17.01 -23.43
C ILE A 264 -6.07 -17.13 -23.90
N PHE A 265 -5.17 -16.34 -23.32
CA PHE A 265 -3.76 -16.35 -23.65
C PHE A 265 -3.02 -17.06 -22.53
N ARG A 266 -2.58 -18.30 -22.79
CA ARG A 266 -1.75 -19.06 -21.86
C ARG A 266 -0.33 -18.50 -21.93
N VAL A 267 0.05 -17.76 -20.89
CA VAL A 267 1.37 -17.10 -20.80
C VAL A 267 2.25 -17.70 -19.70
N PHE A 268 1.75 -18.66 -18.93
CA PHE A 268 2.50 -19.45 -17.94
C PHE A 268 2.48 -20.93 -18.28
N THR A 269 3.61 -21.61 -18.12
CA THR A 269 3.74 -23.07 -18.25
C THR A 269 3.04 -23.81 -17.11
N ASP A 270 2.97 -25.14 -17.18
CA ASP A 270 2.47 -25.95 -16.04
C ASP A 270 3.44 -25.91 -14.85
N ASN A 271 4.74 -25.68 -15.12
CA ASN A 271 5.75 -25.33 -14.11
C ASN A 271 5.67 -23.87 -13.66
N GLN A 272 4.70 -23.10 -14.16
CA GLN A 272 4.42 -21.71 -13.84
C GLN A 272 5.55 -20.73 -14.19
N VAL A 273 6.27 -21.04 -15.26
CA VAL A 273 7.32 -20.22 -15.87
C VAL A 273 6.71 -19.40 -17.02
N SER A 274 7.12 -18.15 -17.16
CA SER A 274 6.82 -17.24 -18.27
C SER A 274 8.09 -16.54 -18.74
N TYR A 275 8.03 -15.76 -19.83
CA TYR A 275 9.10 -14.83 -20.24
C TYR A 275 8.51 -13.48 -20.64
N THR A 276 9.26 -12.39 -20.40
CA THR A 276 8.96 -11.03 -20.87
C THR A 276 8.56 -11.04 -22.34
N SER A 277 9.36 -11.70 -23.18
CA SER A 277 9.11 -11.79 -24.63
C SER A 277 7.77 -12.45 -24.97
N TRP A 278 7.29 -13.39 -24.15
CA TRP A 278 5.96 -13.99 -24.31
C TRP A 278 4.84 -13.00 -23.96
N PHE A 279 5.01 -12.19 -22.91
CA PHE A 279 4.09 -11.08 -22.61
C PHE A 279 4.09 -10.04 -23.74
N LEU A 280 5.25 -9.61 -24.23
CA LEU A 280 5.35 -8.64 -25.33
C LEU A 280 4.64 -9.14 -26.60
N ASP A 281 4.81 -10.42 -26.93
CA ASP A 281 4.15 -11.05 -28.07
C ASP A 281 2.62 -11.17 -27.89
N ALA A 282 2.19 -11.64 -26.73
CA ALA A 282 0.78 -11.75 -26.39
C ALA A 282 0.08 -10.37 -26.34
N PHE A 283 0.78 -9.33 -25.86
CA PHE A 283 0.31 -7.95 -25.86
C PHE A 283 0.24 -7.36 -27.28
N ASN A 284 1.28 -7.53 -28.10
CA ASN A 284 1.24 -7.17 -29.53
C ASN A 284 0.06 -7.86 -30.24
N TYR A 285 -0.21 -9.14 -29.92
CA TYR A 285 -1.35 -9.87 -30.46
C TYR A 285 -2.70 -9.35 -29.95
N ALA A 286 -2.80 -8.94 -28.68
CA ALA A 286 -4.01 -8.30 -28.13
C ALA A 286 -4.36 -6.99 -28.85
N ILE A 287 -3.34 -6.16 -29.14
CA ILE A 287 -3.48 -4.93 -29.93
C ILE A 287 -4.00 -5.26 -31.35
N LEU A 288 -3.35 -6.20 -32.04
CA LEU A 288 -3.73 -6.63 -33.40
C LEU A 288 -5.16 -7.20 -33.46
N LYS A 289 -5.57 -7.97 -32.45
CA LYS A 289 -6.93 -8.52 -32.32
C LYS A 289 -7.96 -7.46 -31.94
N LYS A 290 -7.54 -6.26 -31.53
CA LYS A 290 -8.39 -5.20 -30.97
C LYS A 290 -9.23 -5.74 -29.81
N ILE A 291 -8.55 -6.26 -28.79
CA ILE A 291 -9.15 -6.64 -27.51
C ILE A 291 -9.69 -5.39 -26.82
N ASP A 292 -10.90 -5.47 -26.26
CA ASP A 292 -11.53 -4.33 -25.58
C ASP A 292 -11.10 -4.27 -24.10
N VAL A 293 -11.05 -5.41 -23.41
CA VAL A 293 -10.66 -5.53 -21.98
C VAL A 293 -9.59 -6.60 -21.79
N LEU A 294 -8.52 -6.29 -21.05
CA LEU A 294 -7.46 -7.24 -20.71
C LEU A 294 -7.37 -7.37 -19.18
N ASN A 295 -7.56 -8.60 -18.70
CA ASN A 295 -7.45 -8.96 -17.30
C ASN A 295 -6.11 -9.66 -17.02
N LEU A 296 -5.30 -9.05 -16.15
CA LEU A 296 -4.09 -9.63 -15.58
C LEU A 296 -4.33 -9.91 -14.08
N SER A 297 -4.74 -11.13 -13.74
CA SER A 297 -5.04 -11.54 -12.35
C SER A 297 -3.80 -11.91 -11.54
N ILE A 298 -2.67 -11.27 -11.85
CA ILE A 298 -1.32 -11.67 -11.47
C ILE A 298 -0.48 -10.38 -11.40
N GLY A 299 0.53 -10.32 -10.51
CA GLY A 299 1.62 -9.36 -10.70
C GLY A 299 2.30 -9.63 -12.05
N GLY A 300 2.65 -8.57 -12.78
CA GLY A 300 3.49 -8.69 -13.97
C GLY A 300 4.93 -8.99 -13.59
N PRO A 301 5.84 -9.14 -14.57
CA PRO A 301 7.25 -8.86 -14.37
C PRO A 301 7.43 -7.57 -13.57
N ASP A 302 8.46 -7.54 -12.74
CA ASP A 302 8.86 -6.36 -11.99
C ASP A 302 9.00 -5.14 -12.93
N PHE A 303 8.61 -3.94 -12.49
CA PHE A 303 8.63 -2.70 -13.29
C PHE A 303 10.01 -2.37 -13.90
N MET A 304 11.12 -2.89 -13.34
CA MET A 304 12.46 -2.84 -13.95
C MET A 304 12.53 -3.51 -15.33
N ASP A 305 11.57 -4.36 -15.65
CA ASP A 305 11.31 -4.86 -17.00
C ASP A 305 10.71 -3.75 -17.87
N HIS A 306 11.53 -2.76 -18.22
CA HIS A 306 11.11 -1.61 -19.02
C HIS A 306 10.39 -1.97 -20.33
N PRO A 307 10.74 -3.03 -21.08
CA PRO A 307 9.94 -3.50 -22.21
C PRO A 307 8.49 -3.84 -21.84
N PHE A 308 8.26 -4.51 -20.71
CA PHE A 308 6.92 -4.84 -20.23
C PHE A 308 6.13 -3.58 -19.87
N VAL A 309 6.74 -2.63 -19.14
CA VAL A 309 6.09 -1.36 -18.76
C VAL A 309 5.76 -0.50 -20.00
N ASP A 310 6.71 -0.34 -20.93
CA ASP A 310 6.47 0.35 -22.21
C ASP A 310 5.27 -0.25 -22.96
N LYS A 311 5.12 -1.58 -22.94
CA LYS A 311 4.04 -2.30 -23.63
C LYS A 311 2.69 -2.18 -22.93
N VAL A 312 2.65 -2.06 -21.60
CA VAL A 312 1.44 -1.75 -20.83
C VAL A 312 0.89 -0.37 -21.20
N TRP A 313 1.77 0.63 -21.36
CA TRP A 313 1.39 1.96 -21.85
C TRP A 313 0.87 1.90 -23.29
N GLU A 314 1.55 1.16 -24.17
CA GLU A 314 1.11 1.01 -25.56
C GLU A 314 -0.26 0.30 -25.69
N LEU A 315 -0.55 -0.68 -24.84
CA LEU A 315 -1.89 -1.31 -24.77
C LEU A 315 -2.97 -0.28 -24.44
N SER A 316 -2.75 0.55 -23.42
CA SER A 316 -3.65 1.64 -23.05
C SER A 316 -3.82 2.65 -24.19
N ALA A 317 -2.72 3.05 -24.84
CA ALA A 317 -2.75 3.94 -26.01
C ALA A 317 -3.60 3.35 -27.16
N ASN A 318 -3.56 2.03 -27.36
CA ASN A 318 -4.37 1.28 -28.32
C ASN A 318 -5.80 0.97 -27.84
N LYS A 319 -6.29 1.67 -26.81
CA LYS A 319 -7.64 1.58 -26.22
C LYS A 319 -7.96 0.27 -25.47
N VAL A 320 -6.95 -0.56 -25.15
CA VAL A 320 -7.17 -1.77 -24.35
C VAL A 320 -7.34 -1.39 -22.88
N ILE A 321 -8.48 -1.74 -22.27
CA ILE A 321 -8.75 -1.44 -20.87
C ILE A 321 -8.04 -2.48 -19.99
N MET A 322 -6.97 -2.05 -19.31
CA MET A 322 -6.13 -2.90 -18.45
C MET A 322 -6.67 -2.98 -17.02
N VAL A 323 -6.94 -4.19 -16.54
CA VAL A 323 -7.34 -4.47 -15.15
C VAL A 323 -6.32 -5.38 -14.49
N SER A 324 -5.79 -5.00 -13.33
CA SER A 324 -4.77 -5.76 -12.61
C SER A 324 -5.05 -5.89 -11.11
N ALA A 325 -4.58 -6.98 -10.51
CA ALA A 325 -4.67 -7.25 -9.08
C ALA A 325 -3.59 -6.48 -8.31
N ILE A 326 -3.96 -5.79 -7.22
CA ILE A 326 -3.02 -4.89 -6.50
C ILE A 326 -1.89 -5.58 -5.72
N GLY A 327 -1.96 -6.91 -5.52
CA GLY A 327 -1.03 -7.69 -4.69
C GLY A 327 -1.74 -8.45 -3.56
N ASN A 328 -1.07 -9.44 -2.96
CA ASN A 328 -1.64 -10.29 -1.89
C ASN A 328 -0.84 -10.23 -0.57
N ASP A 329 0.00 -9.21 -0.45
CA ASP A 329 1.11 -9.12 0.49
C ASP A 329 0.77 -8.17 1.66
N GLY A 330 -0.51 -7.74 1.73
CA GLY A 330 -1.07 -7.02 2.87
C GLY A 330 -1.13 -7.87 4.16
N PRO A 331 -1.28 -7.24 5.34
CA PRO A 331 -1.86 -5.91 5.53
C PRO A 331 -0.84 -4.77 5.70
N LEU A 332 0.45 -5.03 5.46
CA LEU A 332 1.49 -3.99 5.51
C LEU A 332 1.24 -2.91 4.43
N TYR A 333 1.79 -1.72 4.66
CA TYR A 333 1.66 -0.58 3.76
C TYR A 333 2.94 -0.47 2.93
N GLY A 334 2.80 -0.16 1.63
CA GLY A 334 3.93 -0.17 0.67
C GLY A 334 3.96 -1.42 -0.20
N THR A 335 2.99 -2.34 -0.05
CA THR A 335 3.03 -3.67 -0.66
C THR A 335 2.39 -3.77 -2.06
N LEU A 336 2.39 -2.69 -2.82
CA LEU A 336 1.67 -2.60 -4.11
C LEU A 336 2.48 -3.24 -5.25
N ASN A 337 1.84 -4.08 -6.07
CA ASN A 337 2.54 -4.84 -7.12
C ASN A 337 2.30 -4.25 -8.53
N ASN A 338 3.34 -4.29 -9.37
CA ASN A 338 3.25 -3.89 -10.79
C ASN A 338 2.45 -4.91 -11.62
N PRO A 339 1.70 -4.50 -12.66
CA PRO A 339 1.44 -3.15 -13.14
C PRO A 339 0.21 -2.46 -12.50
N ALA A 340 -0.32 -2.99 -11.39
CA ALA A 340 -1.54 -2.45 -10.78
C ALA A 340 -1.34 -1.08 -10.09
N ASP A 341 -0.11 -0.74 -9.77
CA ASP A 341 0.36 0.55 -9.25
C ASP A 341 0.44 1.67 -10.30
N GLN A 342 0.50 1.33 -11.60
CA GLN A 342 0.62 2.29 -12.70
C GLN A 342 -0.64 3.16 -12.88
N MET A 343 -0.48 4.38 -13.41
CA MET A 343 -1.59 5.34 -13.53
C MET A 343 -2.70 4.89 -14.48
N ASP A 344 -2.37 4.23 -15.59
CA ASP A 344 -3.35 3.86 -16.63
C ASP A 344 -4.02 2.51 -16.41
N VAL A 345 -3.46 1.70 -15.51
CA VAL A 345 -4.02 0.41 -15.11
C VAL A 345 -5.07 0.63 -14.02
N ILE A 346 -6.17 -0.12 -14.08
CA ILE A 346 -7.17 -0.20 -13.03
C ILE A 346 -6.68 -1.24 -12.02
N GLY A 347 -6.06 -0.76 -10.93
CA GLY A 347 -5.54 -1.57 -9.84
C GLY A 347 -6.64 -1.89 -8.82
N VAL A 348 -6.90 -3.18 -8.62
CA VAL A 348 -8.07 -3.67 -7.86
C VAL A 348 -7.65 -4.32 -6.54
N GLY A 349 -8.14 -3.77 -5.42
CA GLY A 349 -8.01 -4.38 -4.10
C GLY A 349 -9.18 -5.29 -3.70
N GLY A 350 -8.96 -6.15 -2.71
CA GLY A 350 -9.90 -7.19 -2.29
C GLY A 350 -10.62 -6.90 -0.96
N ILE A 351 -11.94 -7.11 -0.92
CA ILE A 351 -12.77 -7.06 0.30
C ILE A 351 -13.48 -8.39 0.57
N GLY A 352 -13.91 -8.59 1.83
CA GLY A 352 -14.82 -9.67 2.23
C GLY A 352 -16.29 -9.33 2.02
N PHE A 353 -17.17 -10.33 2.10
CA PHE A 353 -18.64 -10.16 2.05
C PHE A 353 -19.24 -9.39 3.24
N ASP A 354 -18.42 -9.03 4.21
CA ASP A 354 -18.73 -8.11 5.32
C ASP A 354 -18.38 -6.65 5.01
N ASP A 355 -17.97 -6.34 3.77
CA ASP A 355 -17.53 -5.03 3.28
C ASP A 355 -16.27 -4.49 4.01
N ARG A 356 -15.43 -5.37 4.59
CA ARG A 356 -14.11 -5.01 5.13
C ARG A 356 -12.97 -5.36 4.16
N ILE A 357 -11.92 -4.55 4.12
CA ILE A 357 -10.70 -4.83 3.35
C ILE A 357 -10.12 -6.18 3.80
N ALA A 358 -9.85 -7.07 2.84
CA ALA A 358 -9.26 -8.37 3.13
C ALA A 358 -7.83 -8.19 3.67
N LYS A 359 -7.41 -8.99 4.64
CA LYS A 359 -6.08 -8.84 5.26
C LYS A 359 -4.96 -8.94 4.22
N PHE A 360 -5.04 -9.93 3.33
CA PHE A 360 -4.08 -10.13 2.23
C PHE A 360 -4.07 -8.98 1.21
N SER A 361 -5.10 -8.13 1.12
CA SER A 361 -5.09 -7.09 0.08
C SER A 361 -3.96 -6.11 0.34
N SER A 362 -3.03 -6.02 -0.61
CA SER A 362 -1.99 -5.00 -0.63
C SER A 362 -2.58 -3.59 -0.62
N ARG A 363 -1.83 -2.66 -0.04
CA ARG A 363 -2.27 -1.28 0.28
C ARG A 363 -1.09 -0.35 0.50
N GLY A 364 -1.38 0.94 0.62
CA GLY A 364 -0.39 1.99 0.83
C GLY A 364 -0.29 2.92 -0.37
N MET A 365 0.70 3.81 -0.34
CA MET A 365 1.00 4.69 -1.46
C MET A 365 2.00 4.02 -2.41
N THR A 366 2.10 4.49 -3.65
CA THR A 366 3.13 4.01 -4.59
C THR A 366 4.53 4.36 -4.07
N THR A 367 5.47 3.41 -4.16
CA THR A 367 6.81 3.55 -3.56
C THR A 367 7.77 4.39 -4.39
N TRP A 368 7.51 4.57 -5.69
CA TRP A 368 8.38 5.29 -6.63
C TRP A 368 8.67 6.73 -6.26
N GLU A 369 7.67 7.41 -5.70
CA GLU A 369 7.70 8.84 -5.38
C GLU A 369 7.99 9.11 -3.88
N LEU A 370 8.24 8.05 -3.09
CA LEU A 370 8.63 8.18 -1.68
C LEU A 370 9.99 8.87 -1.45
N PRO A 371 11.03 8.68 -2.29
CA PRO A 371 12.28 9.43 -2.15
C PRO A 371 12.09 10.96 -2.27
N ASP A 372 11.03 11.40 -2.95
CA ASP A 372 10.62 12.81 -3.10
C ASP A 372 9.55 13.22 -2.06
N GLY A 373 9.15 12.28 -1.20
CA GLY A 373 8.41 12.50 0.04
C GLY A 373 7.03 11.86 0.15
N TYR A 374 6.32 11.56 -0.94
CA TYR A 374 4.94 11.00 -0.88
C TYR A 374 4.54 10.24 -2.15
N GLY A 375 3.93 9.07 -2.01
CA GLY A 375 3.37 8.28 -3.12
C GLY A 375 1.97 8.69 -3.59
N ARG A 376 1.50 8.07 -4.68
CA ARG A 376 0.13 8.23 -5.22
C ARG A 376 -0.88 7.31 -4.54
N MET A 377 -2.15 7.68 -4.64
CA MET A 377 -3.30 6.91 -4.16
C MET A 377 -3.52 5.63 -4.98
N LYS A 378 -3.36 4.46 -4.35
CA LYS A 378 -3.73 3.12 -4.85
C LYS A 378 -4.27 2.24 -3.70
N PRO A 379 -5.04 1.17 -3.97
CA PRO A 379 -5.65 0.77 -5.25
C PRO A 379 -6.60 1.85 -5.79
N ASP A 380 -7.06 1.73 -7.04
CA ASP A 380 -8.03 2.70 -7.61
C ASP A 380 -9.43 2.50 -7.04
N ILE A 381 -9.82 1.23 -6.91
CA ILE A 381 -11.10 0.76 -6.34
C ILE A 381 -10.90 -0.59 -5.64
N VAL A 382 -11.90 -1.02 -4.87
CA VAL A 382 -11.96 -2.36 -4.28
C VAL A 382 -13.23 -3.12 -4.65
N THR A 383 -13.15 -4.45 -4.68
CA THR A 383 -14.32 -5.32 -4.85
C THR A 383 -14.13 -6.65 -4.13
N TYR A 384 -15.15 -7.50 -4.11
CA TYR A 384 -15.11 -8.77 -3.40
C TYR A 384 -13.99 -9.67 -3.94
N GLY A 385 -13.06 -10.02 -3.06
CA GLY A 385 -11.91 -10.88 -3.36
C GLY A 385 -11.73 -12.04 -2.39
N SER A 386 -12.55 -12.15 -1.32
CA SER A 386 -12.49 -13.26 -0.37
C SER A 386 -13.74 -14.13 -0.45
N GLY A 387 -13.56 -15.46 -0.55
CA GLY A 387 -14.65 -16.43 -0.61
C GLY A 387 -15.49 -16.39 -1.88
N VAL A 388 -14.95 -15.91 -3.00
CA VAL A 388 -15.72 -15.74 -4.25
C VAL A 388 -15.84 -17.09 -4.97
N ARG A 389 -17.04 -17.39 -5.46
CA ARG A 389 -17.40 -18.63 -6.15
C ARG A 389 -17.24 -18.48 -7.67
N GLY A 390 -16.30 -19.23 -8.24
CA GLY A 390 -15.97 -19.27 -9.68
C GLY A 390 -15.89 -20.71 -10.21
N SER A 391 -15.49 -20.89 -11.47
CA SER A 391 -15.41 -22.20 -12.13
C SER A 391 -14.23 -23.04 -11.61
N SER A 392 -14.33 -24.36 -11.68
CA SER A 392 -13.29 -25.32 -11.25
C SER A 392 -12.82 -26.13 -12.46
N VAL A 393 -11.52 -26.40 -12.64
CA VAL A 393 -11.01 -27.13 -13.83
C VAL A 393 -11.71 -28.47 -14.09
N ASN A 394 -12.06 -29.19 -13.03
CA ASN A 394 -12.75 -30.48 -13.10
C ASN A 394 -14.29 -30.38 -13.24
N GLY A 395 -14.83 -29.19 -13.53
CA GLY A 395 -16.26 -28.91 -13.58
C GLY A 395 -16.85 -28.40 -12.26
N GLY A 396 -18.00 -27.73 -12.36
CA GLY A 396 -18.70 -27.15 -11.21
C GLY A 396 -17.99 -25.92 -10.64
N CYS A 397 -18.23 -25.64 -9.35
CA CYS A 397 -17.76 -24.42 -8.71
C CYS A 397 -16.68 -24.66 -7.63
N LYS A 398 -15.70 -23.77 -7.55
CA LYS A 398 -14.73 -23.65 -6.44
C LYS A 398 -14.87 -22.27 -5.79
N SER A 399 -14.45 -22.13 -4.54
CA SER A 399 -14.33 -20.84 -3.85
C SER A 399 -12.86 -20.49 -3.62
N LEU A 400 -12.45 -19.27 -4.01
CA LEU A 400 -11.08 -18.77 -3.81
C LEU A 400 -11.07 -17.40 -3.10
N SER A 401 -9.94 -17.09 -2.47
CA SER A 401 -9.63 -15.79 -1.86
C SER A 401 -8.31 -15.23 -2.42
N GLY A 402 -8.31 -13.98 -2.94
CA GLY A 402 -7.14 -13.25 -3.44
C GLY A 402 -7.53 -11.95 -4.18
N THR A 403 -6.61 -11.00 -4.38
CA THR A 403 -6.85 -9.81 -5.23
C THR A 403 -6.89 -10.17 -6.72
N SER A 404 -6.21 -11.26 -7.09
CA SER A 404 -6.38 -12.02 -8.34
C SER A 404 -7.80 -12.51 -8.59
N VAL A 405 -8.61 -12.64 -7.54
CA VAL A 405 -10.03 -12.99 -7.61
C VAL A 405 -10.91 -11.73 -7.70
N ALA A 406 -10.44 -10.59 -7.17
CA ALA A 406 -11.11 -9.29 -7.28
C ALA A 406 -10.92 -8.64 -8.67
N SER A 407 -9.74 -8.75 -9.28
CA SER A 407 -9.46 -8.24 -10.64
C SER A 407 -10.46 -8.72 -11.72
N PRO A 408 -10.76 -10.03 -11.87
CA PRO A 408 -11.71 -10.52 -12.87
C PRO A 408 -13.17 -10.16 -12.57
N VAL A 409 -13.51 -9.81 -11.33
CA VAL A 409 -14.83 -9.23 -11.00
C VAL A 409 -14.97 -7.86 -11.65
N VAL A 410 -13.91 -7.04 -11.60
CA VAL A 410 -13.88 -5.74 -12.29
C VAL A 410 -13.81 -5.92 -13.80
N ALA A 411 -12.97 -6.81 -14.33
CA ALA A 411 -12.90 -7.05 -15.77
C ALA A 411 -14.24 -7.58 -16.36
N GLY A 412 -14.88 -8.52 -15.67
CA GLY A 412 -16.22 -9.01 -16.02
C GLY A 412 -17.29 -7.93 -15.92
N ALA A 413 -17.24 -7.08 -14.88
CA ALA A 413 -18.10 -5.91 -14.77
C ALA A 413 -17.90 -4.94 -15.94
N ILE A 414 -16.66 -4.58 -16.29
CA ILE A 414 -16.37 -3.70 -17.44
C ILE A 414 -16.91 -4.32 -18.74
N ALA A 415 -16.70 -5.61 -18.98
CA ALA A 415 -17.20 -6.28 -20.18
C ALA A 415 -18.74 -6.25 -20.27
N LEU A 416 -19.42 -6.45 -19.13
CA LEU A 416 -20.86 -6.31 -19.02
C LEU A 416 -21.30 -4.88 -19.35
N LEU A 417 -20.72 -3.86 -18.68
CA LEU A 417 -21.02 -2.45 -18.90
C LEU A 417 -20.80 -2.02 -20.36
N ALA A 418 -19.66 -2.39 -20.94
CA ALA A 418 -19.26 -2.04 -22.30
C ALA A 418 -20.23 -2.56 -23.36
N SER A 419 -20.87 -3.71 -23.14
CA SER A 419 -21.86 -4.26 -24.10
C SER A 419 -23.15 -3.43 -24.19
N GLY A 420 -23.46 -2.62 -23.17
CA GLY A 420 -24.67 -1.80 -23.10
C GLY A 420 -24.44 -0.30 -23.29
N VAL A 421 -23.27 0.11 -23.76
CA VAL A 421 -22.79 1.51 -23.87
C VAL A 421 -22.30 1.79 -25.30
N PRO A 422 -22.48 3.00 -25.86
CA PRO A 422 -21.94 3.35 -27.18
C PRO A 422 -20.41 3.19 -27.23
N ARG A 423 -19.87 2.47 -28.23
CA ARG A 423 -18.42 2.20 -28.33
C ARG A 423 -17.52 3.45 -28.36
N GLN A 424 -18.05 4.60 -28.79
CA GLN A 424 -17.31 5.87 -28.76
C GLN A 424 -17.03 6.38 -27.33
N ASN A 425 -17.84 5.97 -26.35
CA ASN A 425 -17.69 6.28 -24.92
C ASN A 425 -16.80 5.27 -24.19
N LEU A 426 -16.15 4.33 -24.91
CA LEU A 426 -15.29 3.30 -24.32
C LEU A 426 -13.82 3.62 -24.59
N SER A 427 -13.11 3.97 -23.53
CA SER A 427 -11.65 4.17 -23.48
C SER A 427 -11.13 3.81 -22.08
N PRO A 428 -9.81 3.58 -21.91
CA PRO A 428 -9.21 3.34 -20.60
C PRO A 428 -9.55 4.44 -19.59
N ALA A 429 -9.44 5.72 -19.98
CA ALA A 429 -9.82 6.84 -19.12
C ALA A 429 -11.31 6.87 -18.75
N SER A 430 -12.22 6.79 -19.72
CA SER A 430 -13.68 6.89 -19.46
C SER A 430 -14.19 5.77 -18.56
N VAL A 431 -13.70 4.54 -18.75
CA VAL A 431 -14.03 3.41 -17.88
C VAL A 431 -13.40 3.57 -16.50
N LYS A 432 -12.13 3.98 -16.41
CA LYS A 432 -11.48 4.26 -15.12
C LYS A 432 -12.20 5.36 -14.35
N GLN A 433 -12.62 6.43 -15.03
CA GLN A 433 -13.45 7.51 -14.51
C GLN A 433 -14.79 7.00 -13.97
N ALA A 434 -15.54 6.25 -14.78
CA ALA A 434 -16.82 5.70 -14.37
C ALA A 434 -16.72 4.86 -13.10
N LEU A 435 -15.69 4.01 -13.02
CA LEU A 435 -15.45 3.15 -11.85
C LEU A 435 -15.02 3.96 -10.61
N CYS A 436 -14.14 4.95 -10.77
CA CYS A 436 -13.63 5.75 -9.65
C CYS A 436 -14.66 6.76 -9.12
N ILE A 437 -15.35 7.49 -10.01
CA ILE A 437 -16.32 8.53 -9.65
C ILE A 437 -17.56 7.93 -8.99
N THR A 438 -17.98 6.74 -9.40
CA THR A 438 -19.20 6.09 -8.88
C THR A 438 -18.96 5.10 -7.74
N ALA A 439 -17.70 4.85 -7.36
CA ALA A 439 -17.36 3.93 -6.28
C ALA A 439 -17.98 4.36 -4.94
N ARG A 440 -18.61 3.41 -4.26
CA ARG A 440 -19.22 3.62 -2.95
C ARG A 440 -18.18 3.42 -1.86
N ARG A 441 -17.70 4.52 -1.28
CA ARG A 441 -16.82 4.52 -0.11
C ARG A 441 -17.31 3.61 1.02
N LEU A 442 -16.37 2.91 1.64
CA LEU A 442 -16.52 2.06 2.80
C LEU A 442 -16.18 2.88 4.07
N PRO A 443 -16.97 2.77 5.15
CA PRO A 443 -16.66 3.45 6.41
C PRO A 443 -15.53 2.72 7.14
N GLY A 444 -14.43 3.43 7.41
CA GLY A 444 -13.33 2.93 8.24
C GLY A 444 -11.97 2.97 7.54
N PRO A 445 -11.80 2.31 6.37
CA PRO A 445 -10.55 2.33 5.62
C PRO A 445 -10.23 3.72 5.05
N ASN A 446 -8.95 4.05 4.93
CA ASN A 446 -8.50 5.28 4.26
C ASN A 446 -8.31 5.08 2.75
N MET A 447 -8.05 6.16 2.00
CA MET A 447 -7.95 6.12 0.54
C MET A 447 -6.83 5.20 0.01
N PHE A 448 -5.74 5.01 0.77
CA PHE A 448 -4.66 4.07 0.43
C PHE A 448 -5.00 2.59 0.74
N GLU A 449 -6.18 2.31 1.30
CA GLU A 449 -6.68 0.94 1.53
C GLU A 449 -7.86 0.57 0.62
N GLN A 450 -8.70 1.56 0.27
CA GLN A 450 -9.93 1.33 -0.48
C GLN A 450 -10.00 2.00 -1.85
N GLY A 451 -9.02 2.83 -2.21
CA GLY A 451 -9.14 3.72 -3.36
C GLY A 451 -10.33 4.65 -3.22
N HIS A 452 -11.08 4.83 -4.30
CA HIS A 452 -12.36 5.56 -4.28
C HIS A 452 -13.47 4.78 -3.54
N GLY A 453 -13.25 3.51 -3.23
CA GLY A 453 -14.16 2.65 -2.50
C GLY A 453 -14.60 1.43 -3.31
N LYS A 454 -15.76 0.90 -2.92
CA LYS A 454 -16.30 -0.34 -3.48
C LYS A 454 -17.00 -0.09 -4.82
N LEU A 455 -16.75 -0.95 -5.79
CA LEU A 455 -17.45 -0.98 -7.09
C LEU A 455 -18.98 -0.88 -6.96
N ASP A 456 -19.59 0.10 -7.64
CA ASP A 456 -21.04 0.18 -7.90
C ASP A 456 -21.32 0.05 -9.40
N LEU A 457 -21.70 -1.17 -9.80
CA LEU A 457 -21.96 -1.54 -11.19
C LEU A 457 -23.08 -0.70 -11.83
N ILE A 458 -24.14 -0.37 -11.10
CA ILE A 458 -25.32 0.29 -11.68
C ILE A 458 -25.04 1.78 -11.90
N SER A 459 -24.39 2.42 -10.93
CA SER A 459 -23.99 3.82 -11.03
C SER A 459 -22.95 4.00 -12.16
N ALA A 460 -21.98 3.09 -12.28
CA ALA A 460 -21.02 3.09 -13.39
C ALA A 460 -21.69 2.91 -14.78
N TYR A 461 -22.72 2.07 -14.88
CA TYR A 461 -23.49 1.91 -16.13
C TYR A 461 -24.19 3.20 -16.56
N GLN A 462 -24.84 3.88 -15.61
CA GLN A 462 -25.53 5.14 -15.89
C GLN A 462 -24.54 6.21 -16.32
N PHE A 463 -23.42 6.36 -15.60
CA PHE A 463 -22.35 7.30 -15.94
C PHE A 463 -21.79 7.07 -17.35
N LEU A 464 -21.51 5.82 -17.76
CA LEU A 464 -20.96 5.52 -19.09
C LEU A 464 -21.96 5.79 -20.24
N ARG A 465 -23.26 5.57 -20.00
CA ARG A 465 -24.31 5.86 -21.00
C ARG A 465 -24.47 7.35 -21.28
N GLU A 466 -24.28 8.18 -20.27
CA GLU A 466 -24.38 9.64 -20.32
C GLU A 466 -22.99 10.31 -20.39
N TYR A 467 -21.95 9.52 -20.69
CA TYR A 467 -20.56 10.00 -20.67
C TYR A 467 -20.28 10.99 -21.80
N GLU A 468 -19.86 12.18 -21.41
CA GLU A 468 -19.20 13.16 -22.27
C GLU A 468 -17.69 13.13 -22.00
N PRO A 469 -16.83 13.18 -23.05
CA PRO A 469 -15.38 13.22 -22.90
C PRO A 469 -14.93 14.38 -22.00
N GLN A 470 -14.31 14.05 -20.86
CA GLN A 470 -13.87 15.01 -19.86
C GLN A 470 -12.60 14.51 -19.15
N ALA A 471 -11.81 15.42 -18.60
CA ALA A 471 -10.75 15.04 -17.68
C ALA A 471 -11.27 14.93 -16.23
N SER A 472 -10.53 14.29 -15.33
CA SER A 472 -10.87 14.19 -13.90
C SER A 472 -9.62 14.01 -13.03
N LEU A 473 -9.78 14.18 -11.71
CA LEU A 473 -8.69 14.07 -10.73
C LEU A 473 -8.93 12.90 -9.76
N SER A 474 -7.85 12.24 -9.38
CA SER A 474 -7.81 11.11 -8.43
C SER A 474 -6.70 11.33 -7.40
N PRO A 475 -7.01 11.72 -6.15
CA PRO A 475 -8.35 11.98 -5.62
C PRO A 475 -9.01 13.25 -6.22
N PRO A 476 -10.36 13.35 -6.20
CA PRO A 476 -11.10 14.48 -6.76
C PRO A 476 -11.10 15.76 -5.91
N TYR A 477 -10.55 15.71 -4.69
CA TYR A 477 -10.34 16.84 -3.79
C TYR A 477 -9.26 16.50 -2.76
N ILE A 478 -8.79 17.49 -2.02
CA ILE A 478 -7.82 17.31 -0.92
C ILE A 478 -8.38 17.99 0.34
N ASP A 479 -8.84 17.19 1.32
CA ASP A 479 -9.32 17.71 2.61
C ASP A 479 -8.47 17.16 3.76
N LEU A 480 -7.48 17.94 4.20
CA LEU A 480 -6.59 17.61 5.31
C LEU A 480 -7.31 17.68 6.68
N THR A 481 -8.65 17.79 6.70
CA THR A 481 -9.48 17.65 7.90
C THR A 481 -10.29 16.35 7.93
N GLU A 482 -10.34 15.58 6.83
CA GLU A 482 -11.11 14.33 6.73
C GLU A 482 -10.33 13.10 7.25
N CYS A 483 -10.18 12.99 8.57
CA CYS A 483 -9.29 11.99 9.20
C CYS A 483 -9.55 10.51 8.87
N GLN A 484 -10.76 10.16 8.43
CA GLN A 484 -11.12 8.78 8.13
C GLN A 484 -10.64 8.34 6.73
N TYR A 485 -10.53 9.27 5.79
CA TYR A 485 -10.27 8.97 4.38
C TYR A 485 -8.92 9.53 3.91
N MET A 486 -8.58 10.77 4.27
CA MET A 486 -7.37 11.50 3.84
C MET A 486 -6.14 11.24 4.73
N TRP A 487 -6.05 10.05 5.34
CA TRP A 487 -4.82 9.62 6.03
C TRP A 487 -3.70 9.39 5.00
N PRO A 488 -2.44 9.82 5.23
CA PRO A 488 -1.90 10.40 6.47
C PRO A 488 -2.06 11.92 6.61
N TYR A 489 -2.37 12.64 5.53
CA TYR A 489 -2.33 14.11 5.50
C TYR A 489 -3.20 14.78 6.58
N CYS A 490 -4.30 14.14 6.94
CA CYS A 490 -5.22 14.59 7.98
C CYS A 490 -4.67 14.57 9.42
N THR A 491 -3.64 13.76 9.73
CA THR A 491 -3.17 13.58 11.12
C THR A 491 -2.23 14.66 11.60
N GLN A 492 -1.80 15.56 10.70
CA GLN A 492 -0.93 16.70 11.02
C GLN A 492 -1.48 17.99 10.39
N PRO A 493 -1.87 19.01 11.18
CA PRO A 493 -2.21 20.31 10.64
C PRO A 493 -0.97 21.04 10.13
N LEU A 494 -1.18 21.97 9.21
CA LEU A 494 -0.13 22.82 8.63
C LEU A 494 0.19 24.00 9.57
N TYR A 495 1.39 24.56 9.44
CA TYR A 495 1.83 25.76 10.17
C TYR A 495 3.00 26.43 9.44
N TYR A 496 3.25 27.70 9.75
CA TYR A 496 4.37 28.45 9.16
C TYR A 496 5.72 27.80 9.49
N SER A 497 6.68 27.87 8.56
CA SER A 497 8.02 27.27 8.64
C SER A 497 8.08 25.73 8.67
N ALA A 498 6.96 25.03 8.45
CA ALA A 498 6.95 23.58 8.29
C ALA A 498 7.56 23.15 6.93
N GLN A 499 8.13 21.94 6.85
CA GLN A 499 8.40 21.30 5.56
C GLN A 499 7.10 21.15 4.76
N PRO A 500 7.12 21.37 3.43
CA PRO A 500 5.92 21.28 2.63
C PRO A 500 5.31 19.87 2.66
N THR A 501 3.99 19.79 2.80
CA THR A 501 3.27 18.51 2.66
C THR A 501 2.88 18.32 1.19
N ILE A 502 3.25 17.20 0.58
CA ILE A 502 2.98 16.94 -0.84
C ILE A 502 1.82 15.94 -0.99
N ALA A 503 0.82 16.30 -1.79
CA ALA A 503 -0.25 15.39 -2.19
C ALA A 503 -0.17 15.13 -3.70
N ASN A 504 0.04 13.86 -4.06
CA ASN A 504 0.12 13.43 -5.45
C ASN A 504 -1.25 13.00 -5.99
N VAL A 505 -1.63 13.62 -7.11
CA VAL A 505 -2.92 13.47 -7.78
C VAL A 505 -2.69 12.88 -9.17
N THR A 506 -3.41 11.83 -9.50
CA THR A 506 -3.47 11.30 -10.87
C THR A 506 -4.52 12.07 -11.66
N VAL A 507 -4.09 12.66 -12.77
CA VAL A 507 -4.95 13.28 -13.77
C VAL A 507 -5.38 12.21 -14.76
N ILE A 508 -6.68 11.96 -14.89
CA ILE A 508 -7.23 11.01 -15.86
C ILE A 508 -7.84 11.83 -17.01
N ASN A 509 -7.26 11.74 -18.20
CA ASN A 509 -7.64 12.49 -19.39
C ASN A 509 -8.61 11.69 -20.27
N GLY A 510 -9.92 11.88 -20.09
CA GLY A 510 -10.94 11.28 -20.94
C GLY A 510 -11.16 11.96 -22.30
N LEU A 511 -10.43 13.05 -22.62
CA LEU A 511 -10.57 13.80 -23.87
C LEU A 511 -9.88 13.12 -25.06
N GLY A 512 -8.78 12.40 -24.83
CA GLY A 512 -7.97 11.76 -25.86
C GLY A 512 -6.73 11.05 -25.30
N VAL A 513 -6.04 10.27 -26.14
CA VAL A 513 -4.87 9.45 -25.74
C VAL A 513 -3.73 10.32 -25.18
N ALA A 514 -3.55 11.52 -25.74
CA ALA A 514 -2.56 12.49 -25.29
C ALA A 514 -3.27 13.79 -24.88
N GLY A 515 -2.83 14.41 -23.80
CA GLY A 515 -3.26 15.74 -23.37
C GLY A 515 -2.07 16.60 -22.96
N LYS A 516 -2.26 17.91 -22.94
CA LYS A 516 -1.29 18.89 -22.43
C LYS A 516 -1.91 19.71 -21.31
N VAL A 517 -1.17 19.91 -20.23
CA VAL A 517 -1.54 20.90 -19.20
C VAL A 517 -1.13 22.28 -19.72
N THR A 518 -2.08 23.20 -19.88
CA THR A 518 -1.81 24.52 -20.49
C THR A 518 -1.94 25.69 -19.52
N LYS A 519 -2.74 25.54 -18.46
CA LYS A 519 -2.91 26.56 -17.42
C LYS A 519 -3.19 25.94 -16.07
N VAL A 520 -2.46 26.37 -15.05
CA VAL A 520 -2.71 26.06 -13.64
C VAL A 520 -2.89 27.39 -12.90
N GLY A 521 -3.86 27.49 -11.97
CA GLY A 521 -4.10 28.72 -11.18
C GLY A 521 -4.54 28.43 -9.76
N TRP A 522 -3.95 29.13 -8.78
CA TRP A 522 -4.28 29.02 -7.36
C TRP A 522 -5.31 30.07 -6.95
N HIS A 523 -6.44 29.63 -6.37
CA HIS A 523 -7.57 30.47 -6.01
C HIS A 523 -7.95 30.29 -4.52
N PRO A 524 -7.26 31.00 -3.61
CA PRO A 524 -7.57 30.97 -2.18
C PRO A 524 -8.95 31.59 -1.88
N HIS A 525 -9.72 30.98 -0.97
CA HIS A 525 -11.04 31.50 -0.58
C HIS A 525 -10.93 32.52 0.56
N LEU A 526 -11.44 33.73 0.34
CA LEU A 526 -11.45 34.80 1.33
C LEU A 526 -12.40 34.50 2.51
N PRO A 527 -12.04 34.90 3.75
CA PRO A 527 -10.92 35.78 4.10
C PRO A 527 -9.60 35.07 4.44
N HIS A 528 -9.61 33.77 4.78
CA HIS A 528 -8.44 33.11 5.38
C HIS A 528 -7.61 32.25 4.42
N GLY A 529 -8.14 31.87 3.25
CA GLY A 529 -7.44 31.03 2.28
C GLY A 529 -6.11 31.60 1.78
N VAL A 530 -5.95 32.93 1.80
CA VAL A 530 -4.72 33.64 1.40
C VAL A 530 -3.52 33.36 2.31
N ILE A 531 -3.74 32.70 3.45
CA ILE A 531 -2.67 32.23 4.35
C ILE A 531 -2.00 30.95 3.80
N LEU A 532 -2.72 30.16 2.99
CA LEU A 532 -2.20 28.95 2.38
C LEU A 532 -1.46 29.29 1.08
N SER A 533 -0.17 28.97 1.07
CA SER A 533 0.64 28.93 -0.14
C SER A 533 0.57 27.56 -0.78
N VAL A 534 0.52 27.53 -2.10
CA VAL A 534 0.47 26.30 -2.90
C VAL A 534 1.51 26.42 -4.01
N SER A 535 2.38 25.42 -4.11
CA SER A 535 3.22 25.19 -5.28
C SER A 535 2.74 23.92 -5.98
N VAL A 536 2.85 23.87 -7.31
CA VAL A 536 2.35 22.75 -8.11
C VAL A 536 3.40 22.37 -9.14
N ASP A 537 3.69 21.07 -9.21
CA ASP A 537 4.52 20.46 -10.25
C ASP A 537 3.70 19.41 -11.01
N PHE A 538 3.98 19.19 -12.30
CA PHE A 538 3.16 18.35 -13.16
C PHE A 538 3.89 17.90 -14.42
N ILE A 539 3.43 16.79 -15.00
CA ILE A 539 3.88 16.37 -16.32
C ILE A 539 3.24 17.23 -17.42
N ASP A 540 4.08 17.80 -18.31
CA ASP A 540 3.63 18.60 -19.46
C ASP A 540 2.65 17.85 -20.36
N ILE A 541 2.94 16.57 -20.62
CA ILE A 541 2.20 15.70 -21.55
C ILE A 541 1.59 14.54 -20.76
N LEU A 542 0.26 14.50 -20.71
CA LEU A 542 -0.52 13.39 -20.18
C LEU A 542 -0.53 12.29 -21.25
N TRP A 543 0.17 11.17 -21.03
CA TRP A 543 0.19 10.03 -21.95
C TRP A 543 0.55 8.72 -21.22
N PRO A 544 -0.11 7.59 -21.54
CA PRO A 544 -1.29 7.43 -22.40
C PRO A 544 -2.60 7.46 -21.60
N TRP A 545 -3.43 8.48 -21.80
CA TRP A 545 -4.69 8.75 -21.08
C TRP A 545 -4.57 9.24 -19.63
N SER A 546 -3.43 9.13 -18.95
CA SER A 546 -3.24 9.73 -17.62
C SER A 546 -1.93 10.54 -17.51
N GLY A 547 -1.79 11.25 -16.39
CA GLY A 547 -0.55 11.87 -15.95
C GLY A 547 -0.59 12.20 -14.45
N TRP A 548 0.47 12.82 -13.94
CA TRP A 548 0.60 13.16 -12.53
C TRP A 548 0.66 14.67 -12.30
N LEU A 549 0.26 15.06 -11.09
CA LEU A 549 0.23 16.40 -10.55
C LEU A 549 0.63 16.31 -9.07
N ALA A 550 1.72 16.95 -8.68
CA ALA A 550 2.16 17.06 -7.30
C ALA A 550 1.78 18.43 -6.75
N ILE A 551 1.09 18.45 -5.60
CA ILE A 551 0.67 19.70 -4.95
C ILE A 551 1.35 19.81 -3.60
N SER A 552 2.13 20.87 -3.43
CA SER A 552 2.92 21.15 -2.25
C SER A 552 2.27 22.27 -1.43
N PHE A 553 1.97 21.97 -0.16
CA PHE A 553 1.28 22.88 0.76
C PHE A 553 2.26 23.52 1.75
N SER A 554 2.25 24.85 1.83
CA SER A 554 3.01 25.63 2.82
C SER A 554 2.16 26.77 3.38
N VAL A 555 2.49 27.24 4.58
CA VAL A 555 1.77 28.36 5.22
C VAL A 555 2.65 29.61 5.13
N LEU A 556 2.07 30.75 4.74
CA LEU A 556 2.76 32.04 4.70
C LEU A 556 2.98 32.59 6.12
N GLU A 557 3.94 33.52 6.28
CA GLU A 557 4.28 34.16 7.56
C GLU A 557 3.07 34.86 8.21
N SER A 558 2.16 35.40 7.41
CA SER A 558 0.87 35.96 7.86
C SER A 558 -0.02 34.96 8.62
N GLY A 559 0.22 33.66 8.44
CA GLY A 559 -0.44 32.56 9.14
C GLY A 559 0.24 32.08 10.41
N ALA A 560 1.42 32.60 10.79
CA ALA A 560 2.24 32.02 11.87
C ALA A 560 1.54 31.91 13.24
N ASN A 561 0.55 32.78 13.49
CA ASN A 561 -0.26 32.81 14.72
C ASN A 561 -1.74 32.44 14.50
N PHE A 562 -2.10 31.89 13.34
CA PHE A 562 -3.49 31.55 12.99
C PHE A 562 -3.86 30.13 13.46
N ASP A 563 -5.03 29.98 14.11
CA ASP A 563 -5.66 28.66 14.37
C ASP A 563 -7.03 28.66 13.67
N GLY A 564 -7.22 27.75 12.72
CA GLY A 564 -8.46 27.65 11.96
C GLY A 564 -8.37 26.74 10.75
N VAL A 565 -9.42 26.77 9.93
CA VAL A 565 -9.48 26.05 8.66
C VAL A 565 -9.34 27.05 7.51
N VAL A 566 -8.48 26.72 6.56
CA VAL A 566 -8.28 27.46 5.31
C VAL A 566 -8.83 26.66 4.14
N GLU A 567 -9.41 27.34 3.18
CA GLU A 567 -10.08 26.76 2.01
C GLU A 567 -9.61 27.48 0.73
N GLY A 568 -9.57 26.76 -0.39
CA GLY A 568 -9.22 27.29 -1.70
C GLY A 568 -9.38 26.22 -2.77
N HIS A 569 -8.93 26.51 -3.99
CA HIS A 569 -8.89 25.51 -5.06
C HIS A 569 -7.80 25.80 -6.08
N VAL A 570 -7.27 24.75 -6.70
CA VAL A 570 -6.42 24.84 -7.89
C VAL A 570 -7.30 24.57 -9.12
N ASN A 571 -7.25 25.48 -10.10
CA ASN A 571 -7.85 25.27 -11.42
C ASN A 571 -6.79 24.75 -12.39
N ILE A 572 -7.08 23.70 -13.13
CA ILE A 572 -6.17 23.03 -14.08
C ILE A 572 -6.87 22.92 -15.42
N THR A 573 -6.32 23.53 -16.46
CA THR A 573 -6.84 23.41 -17.83
C THR A 573 -6.00 22.42 -18.61
N ILE A 574 -6.68 21.39 -19.12
CA ILE A 574 -6.11 20.34 -19.95
C ILE A 574 -6.67 20.51 -21.35
N GLU A 575 -5.79 20.52 -22.33
CA GLU A 575 -6.12 20.53 -23.76
C GLU A 575 -5.75 19.19 -24.39
N SER A 576 -6.62 18.67 -25.26
CA SER A 576 -6.37 17.44 -26.00
C SER A 576 -6.88 17.58 -27.42
N PHE A 577 -6.14 17.01 -28.37
CA PHE A 577 -6.48 17.02 -29.79
C PHE A 577 -7.24 15.75 -30.13
N ASP A 578 -8.49 15.87 -30.56
CA ASP A 578 -9.25 14.72 -31.05
C ASP A 578 -8.76 14.33 -32.45
N VAL A 579 -7.97 13.25 -32.51
CA VAL A 579 -7.41 12.70 -33.75
C VAL A 579 -8.47 11.94 -34.58
N VAL A 580 -9.66 11.68 -34.02
CA VAL A 580 -10.69 10.86 -34.66
C VAL A 580 -11.72 11.70 -35.43
N TYR A 581 -11.93 12.96 -35.04
CA TYR A 581 -12.95 13.84 -35.61
C TYR A 581 -12.42 15.28 -35.84
N ASP A 582 -11.71 15.48 -36.96
CA ASP A 582 -11.32 16.79 -37.52
C ASP A 582 -10.46 17.73 -36.66
N PHE A 583 -9.51 17.20 -35.87
CA PHE A 583 -8.53 17.99 -35.10
C PHE A 583 -9.14 19.03 -34.15
N VAL A 584 -10.41 18.86 -33.75
CA VAL A 584 -11.08 19.78 -32.83
C VAL A 584 -10.40 19.70 -31.47
N MET A 585 -9.74 20.79 -31.08
CA MET A 585 -9.15 20.94 -29.75
C MET A 585 -10.29 20.95 -28.72
N LYS A 586 -10.27 19.97 -27.80
CA LYS A 586 -11.14 19.95 -26.63
C LYS A 586 -10.33 20.41 -25.44
N ASN A 587 -10.91 21.28 -24.62
CA ASN A 587 -10.35 21.65 -23.34
C ASN A 587 -11.30 21.31 -22.19
N THR A 588 -10.75 21.13 -21.00
CA THR A 588 -11.52 21.00 -19.76
C THR A 588 -10.74 21.67 -18.65
N THR A 589 -11.39 22.60 -17.95
CA THR A 589 -10.86 23.19 -16.72
C THR A 589 -11.42 22.44 -15.52
N LEU A 590 -10.54 21.72 -14.82
CA LEU A 590 -10.83 21.00 -13.58
C LEU A 590 -10.62 21.91 -12.38
N MET A 591 -11.50 21.79 -11.39
CA MET A 591 -11.37 22.45 -10.09
C MET A 591 -11.02 21.40 -9.05
N LEU A 592 -9.83 21.51 -8.44
CA LEU A 592 -9.44 20.71 -7.28
C LEU A 592 -9.63 21.53 -6.01
N PRO A 593 -10.68 21.28 -5.20
CA PRO A 593 -10.85 21.99 -3.95
C PRO A 593 -9.90 21.45 -2.88
N ILE A 594 -9.32 22.38 -2.12
CA ILE A 594 -8.33 22.15 -1.09
C ILE A 594 -8.84 22.73 0.23
N ARG A 595 -8.70 21.96 1.29
CA ARG A 595 -9.07 22.35 2.65
C ARG A 595 -8.05 21.83 3.64
N ALA A 596 -7.57 22.71 4.52
CA ALA A 596 -6.53 22.36 5.47
C ALA A 596 -6.81 23.02 6.84
N ARG A 597 -6.40 22.35 7.92
CA ARG A 597 -6.29 23.00 9.22
C ARG A 597 -4.91 23.63 9.35
N VAL A 598 -4.87 24.92 9.67
CA VAL A 598 -3.66 25.66 10.03
C VAL A 598 -3.67 25.93 11.53
N ILE A 599 -2.52 25.79 12.17
CA ILE A 599 -2.32 26.09 13.59
C ILE A 599 -1.12 27.06 13.79
N PRO A 600 -1.01 27.71 14.96
CA PRO A 600 0.18 28.46 15.32
C PRO A 600 1.41 27.55 15.37
N VAL A 601 2.59 28.10 15.07
CA VAL A 601 3.84 27.33 15.01
C VAL A 601 4.08 26.53 16.29
N PRO A 602 4.18 25.18 16.23
CA PRO A 602 4.49 24.36 17.40
C PRO A 602 5.84 24.72 18.01
N VAL A 603 5.96 24.61 19.33
CA VAL A 603 7.23 24.82 20.02
C VAL A 603 8.31 23.88 19.47
N ARG A 604 9.54 24.38 19.31
CA ARG A 604 10.71 23.66 18.77
C ARG A 604 10.84 22.22 19.26
N GLY A 605 10.72 22.00 20.58
CA GLY A 605 10.81 20.67 21.21
C GLY A 605 9.66 19.69 20.87
N ARG A 606 8.69 20.08 20.05
CA ARG A 606 7.66 19.19 19.47
C ARG A 606 7.84 18.93 17.98
N ARG A 607 8.77 19.62 17.32
CA ARG A 607 9.05 19.46 15.88
C ARG A 607 10.22 18.50 15.69
N LEU A 608 9.99 17.44 14.94
CA LEU A 608 10.94 16.38 14.61
C LEU A 608 11.12 16.34 13.10
N LEU A 609 12.37 16.24 12.67
CA LEU A 609 12.73 16.04 11.26
C LEU A 609 12.99 14.55 11.03
N TRP A 610 12.38 13.98 10.00
CA TRP A 610 12.63 12.62 9.51
C TRP A 610 13.45 12.70 8.23
N ASP A 611 14.55 11.97 8.17
CA ASP A 611 15.37 11.86 6.96
C ASP A 611 14.75 10.88 5.95
N GLN A 612 14.32 11.40 4.79
CA GLN A 612 13.85 10.63 3.64
C GLN A 612 14.81 10.74 2.45
N PHE A 613 15.84 11.59 2.57
CA PHE A 613 16.79 11.87 1.50
C PHE A 613 17.88 10.79 1.42
N HIS A 614 18.15 10.09 2.53
CA HIS A 614 19.11 8.98 2.58
C HIS A 614 18.50 7.57 2.56
N SER A 615 17.16 7.44 2.53
CA SER A 615 16.49 6.19 2.11
C SER A 615 16.63 6.06 0.59
N LEU A 616 16.93 4.86 0.08
CA LEU A 616 17.10 4.62 -1.35
C LEU A 616 15.77 4.30 -2.03
N ARG A 617 15.77 4.39 -3.36
CA ARG A 617 14.57 4.12 -4.15
C ARG A 617 14.37 2.62 -4.33
N TYR A 618 13.20 2.17 -3.92
CA TYR A 618 12.79 0.78 -4.04
C TYR A 618 11.88 0.49 -5.24
N PRO A 619 12.10 -0.64 -5.92
CA PRO A 619 13.38 -1.31 -6.12
C PRO A 619 14.35 -0.46 -6.96
N GLY A 620 15.64 -0.69 -6.74
CA GLY A 620 16.74 0.01 -7.43
C GLY A 620 17.92 -0.94 -7.55
N GLY A 621 18.56 -1.20 -6.41
CA GLY A 621 19.51 -2.29 -6.19
C GLY A 621 18.92 -3.42 -5.33
N TYR A 622 19.77 -4.34 -4.87
CA TYR A 622 19.44 -5.23 -3.75
C TYR A 622 19.81 -4.52 -2.46
N PHE A 623 18.78 -4.07 -1.76
CA PHE A 623 18.85 -3.60 -0.39
C PHE A 623 18.15 -4.67 0.47
N PRO A 624 18.87 -5.37 1.35
CA PRO A 624 18.37 -6.51 2.09
C PRO A 624 17.53 -6.10 3.29
N ARG A 625 16.55 -6.93 3.66
CA ARG A 625 15.85 -6.77 4.93
C ARG A 625 16.80 -6.72 6.12
N ASP A 626 16.42 -5.92 7.11
CA ASP A 626 17.05 -5.82 8.42
C ASP A 626 17.11 -7.19 9.11
N ASP A 627 15.96 -7.86 9.31
CA ASP A 627 15.89 -9.16 9.98
C ASP A 627 16.36 -10.27 9.02
N LEU A 628 17.61 -10.69 9.18
CA LEU A 628 18.23 -11.80 8.45
C LEU A 628 17.55 -13.17 8.66
N ARG A 629 16.57 -13.29 9.57
CA ARG A 629 15.70 -14.46 9.65
C ARG A 629 14.52 -14.43 8.69
N ALA A 630 14.17 -13.30 8.09
CA ALA A 630 13.06 -13.13 7.16
C ALA A 630 13.35 -13.71 5.76
N LYS A 631 13.77 -14.98 5.69
CA LYS A 631 14.28 -15.66 4.48
C LYS A 631 13.28 -15.85 3.32
N HIS A 632 12.02 -15.48 3.50
CA HIS A 632 10.99 -15.62 2.48
C HIS A 632 10.88 -14.39 1.55
N ASP A 633 11.52 -13.28 1.93
CA ASP A 633 11.35 -11.98 1.29
C ASP A 633 12.66 -11.17 1.48
N PRO A 634 13.66 -11.31 0.59
CA PRO A 634 15.03 -10.89 0.88
C PRO A 634 15.28 -9.38 0.75
N LEU A 635 14.54 -8.65 -0.08
CA LEU A 635 14.67 -7.18 -0.19
C LEU A 635 13.70 -6.51 0.79
N ASP A 636 13.99 -5.28 1.24
CA ASP A 636 12.93 -4.46 1.82
C ASP A 636 12.03 -3.84 0.72
N TRP A 637 10.93 -4.50 0.37
CA TRP A 637 9.97 -3.88 -0.54
C TRP A 637 9.05 -2.84 0.13
N HIS A 638 9.11 -2.63 1.46
CA HIS A 638 8.17 -1.73 2.14
C HIS A 638 8.53 -0.25 1.97
N ALA A 639 9.79 0.04 1.62
CA ALA A 639 10.34 1.35 1.30
C ALA A 639 10.22 2.33 2.46
N ASP A 640 11.33 2.50 3.18
CA ASP A 640 11.42 3.21 4.45
C ASP A 640 10.75 4.57 4.43
N HIS A 641 9.58 4.63 5.07
CA HIS A 641 8.82 5.85 5.16
C HIS A 641 7.93 5.83 6.41
N VAL A 642 7.77 7.01 7.02
CA VAL A 642 6.87 7.26 8.16
C VAL A 642 5.39 6.91 7.92
N HIS A 643 5.04 6.47 6.71
CA HIS A 643 3.68 6.12 6.29
C HIS A 643 3.56 4.73 5.65
N THR A 644 4.66 3.97 5.51
CA THR A 644 4.73 2.59 5.02
C THR A 644 5.02 1.64 6.19
N ASN A 645 6.25 1.11 6.31
CA ASN A 645 6.70 0.28 7.42
C ASN A 645 6.68 1.05 8.76
N PHE A 646 7.22 2.27 8.83
CA PHE A 646 7.26 3.07 10.07
C PHE A 646 5.93 3.76 10.44
N ARG A 647 4.81 3.36 9.84
CA ARG A 647 3.47 3.91 10.09
C ARG A 647 3.02 3.88 11.55
N ASP A 648 3.29 2.79 12.26
CA ASP A 648 2.86 2.66 13.67
C ASP A 648 3.74 3.51 14.61
N MET A 649 5.03 3.68 14.29
CA MET A 649 5.90 4.66 14.93
C MET A 649 5.36 6.09 14.75
N TYR A 650 5.06 6.50 13.50
CA TYR A 650 4.48 7.82 13.22
C TYR A 650 3.22 8.08 14.03
N ARG A 651 2.28 7.12 14.04
CA ARG A 651 1.05 7.21 14.83
C ARG A 651 1.35 7.41 16.32
N ARG A 652 2.29 6.66 16.87
CA ARG A 652 2.68 6.77 18.28
C ARG A 652 3.33 8.11 18.62
N LEU A 653 4.11 8.69 17.71
CA LEU A 653 4.67 10.05 17.85
C LEU A 653 3.57 11.12 17.82
N ARG A 654 2.63 11.02 16.88
CA ARG A 654 1.46 11.94 16.79
C ARG A 654 0.58 11.87 18.05
N GLU A 655 0.34 10.69 18.60
CA GLU A 655 -0.38 10.50 19.88
C GLU A 655 0.29 11.23 21.06
N HIS A 656 1.61 11.39 21.04
CA HIS A 656 2.37 12.11 22.07
C HIS A 656 2.48 13.61 21.81
N GLY A 657 1.93 14.11 20.71
CA GLY A 657 1.94 15.52 20.33
C GLY A 657 3.22 15.98 19.63
N PHE A 658 4.00 15.06 19.04
CA PHE A 658 5.12 15.41 18.17
C PHE A 658 4.66 15.61 16.73
N TYR A 659 5.20 16.63 16.06
CA TYR A 659 5.02 16.90 14.64
C TYR A 659 6.22 16.33 13.91
N LEU A 660 5.98 15.49 12.91
CA LEU A 660 7.03 14.83 12.14
C LEU A 660 7.01 15.40 10.72
N GLU A 661 8.14 15.95 10.30
CA GLU A 661 8.32 16.65 9.04
C GLU A 661 9.30 15.83 8.18
N VAL A 662 8.96 15.58 6.91
CA VAL A 662 9.71 14.68 6.02
C VAL A 662 10.73 15.48 5.21
N MET A 663 12.01 15.15 5.33
CA MET A 663 13.13 15.77 4.62
C MET A 663 13.39 15.03 3.29
N GLY A 664 12.84 15.54 2.19
CA GLY A 664 13.09 15.03 0.82
C GLY A 664 14.26 15.70 0.10
N SER A 665 15.06 16.51 0.78
CA SER A 665 16.19 17.28 0.24
C SER A 665 17.41 17.19 1.18
N PRO A 666 18.64 17.49 0.72
CA PRO A 666 19.81 17.54 1.61
C PRO A 666 19.59 18.46 2.82
N LEU A 667 20.18 18.11 3.96
CA LEU A 667 20.05 18.87 5.22
C LEU A 667 20.56 20.32 5.09
N THR A 668 21.49 20.57 4.15
CA THR A 668 22.00 21.91 3.81
C THR A 668 20.91 22.89 3.38
N CYS A 669 19.78 22.39 2.88
CA CYS A 669 18.63 23.18 2.45
C CYS A 669 17.60 23.46 3.56
N ILE A 670 17.78 22.92 4.77
CA ILE A 670 16.81 23.02 5.86
C ILE A 670 17.36 23.87 7.02
N ASP A 671 16.54 24.82 7.50
CA ASP A 671 16.82 25.53 8.75
C ASP A 671 16.60 24.61 9.96
N THR A 672 17.66 23.89 10.32
CA THR A 672 17.72 22.96 11.45
C THR A 672 17.46 23.62 12.82
N SER A 673 17.54 24.96 12.94
CA SER A 673 17.28 25.66 14.21
C SER A 673 15.83 25.51 14.67
N LEU A 674 14.90 25.29 13.74
CA LEU A 674 13.46 25.16 13.96
C LEU A 674 13.05 23.84 14.66
N TYR A 675 13.91 22.82 14.66
CA TYR A 675 13.59 21.46 15.09
C TYR A 675 14.23 21.11 16.43
N GLY A 676 13.55 20.27 17.21
CA GLY A 676 14.09 19.73 18.46
C GLY A 676 15.05 18.57 18.23
N ALA A 677 14.73 17.68 17.30
CA ALA A 677 15.58 16.55 16.93
C ALA A 677 15.44 16.13 15.45
N LEU A 678 16.52 15.58 14.91
CA LEU A 678 16.58 14.84 13.64
C LEU A 678 16.57 13.33 13.96
N LEU A 679 15.72 12.59 13.25
CA LEU A 679 15.64 11.13 13.27
C LEU A 679 16.35 10.59 12.01
N LEU A 680 17.43 9.84 12.21
CA LEU A 680 18.02 8.98 11.20
C LEU A 680 17.60 7.56 11.55
N VAL A 681 16.73 6.96 10.73
CA VAL A 681 16.20 5.61 10.94
C VAL A 681 16.37 4.88 9.62
N ASP A 682 17.12 3.79 9.67
CA ASP A 682 17.61 3.00 8.55
C ASP A 682 18.05 3.80 7.28
N PRO A 683 19.11 4.63 7.38
CA PRO A 683 19.65 5.33 6.22
C PRO A 683 20.60 4.43 5.41
N GLU A 684 20.38 4.40 4.10
CA GLU A 684 21.02 3.47 3.16
C GLU A 684 22.02 4.16 2.21
N ASP A 685 21.84 5.47 1.98
CA ASP A 685 22.70 6.27 1.10
C ASP A 685 23.92 6.87 1.84
N GLU A 686 24.84 7.46 1.08
CA GLU A 686 25.98 8.25 1.55
C GLU A 686 25.58 9.69 1.90
N TYR A 687 26.40 10.41 2.67
CA TYR A 687 26.17 11.82 3.04
C TYR A 687 27.11 12.77 2.31
N PHE A 688 26.66 14.01 2.01
CA PHE A 688 27.55 15.04 1.45
C PHE A 688 28.52 15.59 2.53
N PRO A 689 29.79 15.90 2.21
CA PRO A 689 30.72 16.54 3.16
C PRO A 689 30.21 17.87 3.73
N GLU A 690 29.52 18.66 2.91
CA GLU A 690 28.89 19.92 3.29
C GLU A 690 27.73 19.72 4.28
N GLU A 691 26.99 18.62 4.13
CA GLU A 691 25.89 18.21 5.00
C GLU A 691 26.38 17.70 6.34
N MET A 692 27.46 16.92 6.37
CA MET A 692 28.12 16.51 7.62
C MET A 692 28.57 17.73 8.43
N ALA A 693 29.15 18.74 7.76
CA ALA A 693 29.54 20.00 8.38
C ALA A 693 28.31 20.83 8.87
N ALA A 694 27.23 20.86 8.09
CA ALA A 694 25.98 21.50 8.49
C ALA A 694 25.34 20.82 9.72
N LEU A 695 25.34 19.49 9.76
CA LEU A 695 24.84 18.70 10.88
C LEU A 695 25.67 18.94 12.15
N LYS A 696 27.01 18.97 12.06
CA LYS A 696 27.86 19.30 13.22
C LYS A 696 27.45 20.63 13.84
N LYS A 697 27.34 21.67 13.00
CA LYS A 697 26.94 23.02 13.40
C LYS A 697 25.53 23.05 13.99
N ALA A 698 24.59 22.28 13.43
CA ALA A 698 23.22 22.18 13.92
C ALA A 698 23.16 21.54 15.32
N VAL A 699 23.90 20.45 15.54
CA VAL A 699 23.98 19.76 16.84
C VAL A 699 24.66 20.65 17.89
N ASP A 700 25.75 21.34 17.51
CA ASP A 700 26.39 22.33 18.37
C ASP A 700 25.50 23.56 18.65
N SER A 701 24.49 23.81 17.82
CA SER A 701 23.45 24.83 18.03
C SER A 701 22.20 24.31 18.76
N GLY A 702 22.26 23.09 19.32
CA GLY A 702 21.19 22.52 20.15
C GLY A 702 20.17 21.65 19.42
N LEU A 703 20.40 21.23 18.17
CA LEU A 703 19.65 20.13 17.53
C LEU A 703 20.06 18.80 18.17
N SER A 704 19.11 17.94 18.53
CA SER A 704 19.45 16.58 18.97
C SER A 704 19.37 15.58 17.82
N LEU A 705 20.18 14.53 17.87
CA LEU A 705 20.26 13.49 16.85
C LEU A 705 19.85 12.16 17.46
N ILE A 706 18.94 11.44 16.81
CA ILE A 706 18.51 10.09 17.22
C ILE A 706 18.74 9.17 16.03
N VAL A 707 19.61 8.18 16.22
CA VAL A 707 19.98 7.19 15.21
C VAL A 707 19.44 5.82 15.62
N PHE A 708 18.63 5.24 14.74
CA PHE A 708 18.31 3.81 14.71
C PHE A 708 18.92 3.27 13.41
N ALA A 709 19.94 2.43 13.54
CA ALA A 709 20.64 1.79 12.43
C ALA A 709 20.43 0.29 12.48
N ASP A 710 20.74 -0.43 11.41
CA ASP A 710 20.68 -1.89 11.38
C ASP A 710 22.06 -2.51 11.11
N TRP A 711 22.09 -3.79 10.75
CA TRP A 711 23.35 -4.48 10.49
C TRP A 711 24.06 -3.97 9.23
N TYR A 712 25.38 -4.04 9.31
CA TYR A 712 26.24 -4.02 8.15
C TYR A 712 27.45 -4.91 8.41
N ASN A 713 27.78 -5.80 7.48
CA ASN A 713 29.02 -6.57 7.52
C ASN A 713 29.42 -6.97 6.09
N ALA A 714 30.51 -6.41 5.57
CA ALA A 714 30.94 -6.63 4.18
C ALA A 714 31.20 -8.11 3.80
N SER A 715 31.60 -8.95 4.78
CA SER A 715 31.73 -10.39 4.56
C SER A 715 30.37 -11.08 4.52
N LEU A 716 29.41 -10.64 5.34
CA LEU A 716 28.05 -11.16 5.39
C LEU A 716 27.23 -10.78 4.14
N LEU A 717 27.41 -9.58 3.58
CA LEU A 717 26.79 -9.21 2.29
C LEU A 717 27.11 -10.24 1.20
N ARG A 718 28.36 -10.70 1.13
CA ARG A 718 28.83 -11.75 0.21
C ARG A 718 28.23 -13.14 0.48
N HIS A 719 27.61 -13.37 1.64
CA HIS A 719 26.90 -14.60 2.02
C HIS A 719 25.37 -14.48 1.91
N VAL A 720 24.81 -13.29 2.16
CA VAL A 720 23.38 -12.96 2.05
C VAL A 720 22.99 -12.62 0.59
N LYS A 721 23.95 -12.65 -0.33
CA LYS A 721 23.67 -12.77 -1.76
C LYS A 721 22.69 -13.92 -2.02
N PHE A 722 21.57 -13.64 -2.69
CA PHE A 722 20.83 -14.71 -3.34
C PHE A 722 21.40 -14.89 -4.73
N TYR A 723 21.42 -16.13 -5.22
CA TYR A 723 21.41 -16.29 -6.65
C TYR A 723 20.03 -15.85 -7.04
N ASP A 724 19.96 -14.66 -7.61
CA ASP A 724 18.75 -14.32 -8.29
C ASP A 724 18.75 -15.17 -9.54
N GLU A 725 18.05 -16.30 -9.45
CA GLU A 725 17.47 -16.93 -10.63
C GLU A 725 16.90 -15.81 -11.50
N ASN A 726 16.27 -14.79 -10.86
CA ASN A 726 15.65 -13.64 -11.50
C ASN A 726 16.53 -12.72 -12.36
N THR A 727 17.85 -12.82 -12.28
CA THR A 727 18.78 -12.18 -13.22
C THR A 727 19.88 -13.13 -13.73
N ARG A 728 19.85 -14.40 -13.34
CA ARG A 728 20.99 -15.33 -13.37
C ARG A 728 22.32 -14.71 -12.94
N GLN A 729 22.26 -13.66 -12.15
CA GLN A 729 23.37 -13.00 -11.49
C GLN A 729 23.20 -13.21 -10.00
N TRP A 730 24.33 -13.33 -9.31
CA TRP A 730 24.33 -13.17 -7.87
C TRP A 730 24.03 -11.70 -7.58
N TRP A 731 22.82 -11.39 -7.09
CA TRP A 731 22.63 -10.07 -6.49
C TRP A 731 23.33 -10.13 -5.14
N ILE A 732 24.34 -9.31 -5.03
CA ILE A 732 25.02 -9.02 -3.79
C ILE A 732 24.34 -7.76 -3.24
N PRO A 733 24.00 -7.70 -1.94
CA PRO A 733 23.52 -6.49 -1.31
C PRO A 733 24.44 -5.30 -1.63
N GLU A 734 23.86 -4.19 -2.04
CA GLU A 734 24.62 -2.97 -2.36
C GLU A 734 25.01 -2.20 -1.07
N THR A 735 24.23 -2.38 0.02
CA THR A 735 24.56 -2.04 1.42
C THR A 735 24.01 -3.12 2.37
N GLY A 736 24.14 -2.94 3.70
CA GLY A 736 23.48 -3.77 4.73
C GLY A 736 21.99 -3.46 4.83
N GLY A 737 21.38 -3.57 6.02
CA GLY A 737 20.14 -2.81 6.26
C GLY A 737 20.49 -1.32 6.18
N ALA A 738 21.13 -0.82 7.24
CA ALA A 738 21.73 0.52 7.21
C ALA A 738 23.09 0.56 6.51
N ASN A 739 23.42 1.71 5.91
CA ASN A 739 24.77 2.07 5.50
C ASN A 739 25.60 2.53 6.71
N VAL A 740 25.96 1.57 7.57
CA VAL A 740 26.76 1.82 8.78
C VAL A 740 28.12 2.48 8.50
N PRO A 741 28.85 2.21 7.39
CA PRO A 741 30.03 3.00 7.01
C PRO A 741 29.75 4.50 6.85
N ALA A 742 28.69 4.88 6.12
CA ALA A 742 28.29 6.28 5.96
C ALA A 742 27.85 6.91 7.30
N LEU A 743 27.08 6.17 8.10
CA LEU A 743 26.74 6.57 9.46
C LEU A 743 27.97 6.75 10.36
N ASN A 744 29.03 5.96 10.19
CA ASN A 744 30.26 6.11 10.96
C ASN A 744 31.08 7.32 10.54
N ASP A 745 31.13 7.65 9.25
CA ASP A 745 31.73 8.90 8.79
C ASP A 745 30.98 10.10 9.40
N LEU A 746 29.64 10.05 9.45
CA LEU A 746 28.79 11.03 10.13
C LEU A 746 29.02 11.05 11.65
N LEU A 747 28.95 9.92 12.35
CA LEU A 747 29.03 9.85 13.82
C LEU A 747 30.45 10.06 14.38
N GLY A 748 31.48 9.88 13.56
CA GLY A 748 32.89 10.06 13.93
C GLY A 748 33.20 11.45 14.49
N MET A 749 32.49 12.50 14.05
CA MET A 749 32.61 13.86 14.59
C MET A 749 32.21 13.99 16.08
N PHE A 750 31.50 13.01 16.62
CA PHE A 750 31.12 12.90 18.04
C PHE A 750 31.89 11.80 18.79
N GLN A 751 32.93 11.21 18.16
CA GLN A 751 33.69 10.06 18.68
C GLN A 751 32.80 8.81 18.94
N VAL A 752 31.70 8.69 18.21
CA VAL A 752 30.81 7.52 18.22
C VAL A 752 31.04 6.72 16.94
N ALA A 753 31.09 5.40 17.06
CA ALA A 753 31.05 4.50 15.91
C ALA A 753 30.32 3.20 16.24
N LEU A 754 29.63 2.68 15.23
CA LEU A 754 29.00 1.37 15.17
C LEU A 754 29.98 0.34 14.58
N GLY A 755 29.82 -0.92 14.95
CA GLY A 755 30.71 -2.01 14.56
C GLY A 755 30.25 -2.79 13.32
N ASP A 756 31.00 -3.83 13.00
CA ASP A 756 30.77 -4.73 11.87
C ASP A 756 30.10 -6.07 12.25
N ARG A 757 29.76 -6.30 13.53
CA ARG A 757 29.19 -7.59 13.99
C ARG A 757 27.68 -7.50 14.13
N VAL A 758 27.02 -8.57 13.72
CA VAL A 758 25.55 -8.66 13.66
C VAL A 758 25.03 -9.54 14.78
N PHE A 759 24.17 -8.97 15.63
CA PHE A 759 23.69 -9.60 16.84
C PHE A 759 22.18 -9.83 16.81
N GLU A 760 21.75 -10.84 17.56
CA GLU A 760 20.34 -11.17 17.66
C GLU A 760 19.98 -11.65 19.07
N GLY A 761 18.77 -11.35 19.52
CA GLY A 761 18.13 -12.12 20.58
C GLY A 761 17.07 -11.39 21.41
N ALA A 762 16.28 -12.18 22.13
CA ALA A 762 15.35 -11.67 23.13
C ALA A 762 16.10 -11.16 24.37
N TYR A 763 15.82 -9.91 24.75
CA TYR A 763 16.35 -9.28 25.96
C TYR A 763 15.25 -8.51 26.73
N LYS A 764 15.60 -7.89 27.86
CA LYS A 764 14.71 -6.98 28.59
C LYS A 764 15.42 -5.65 28.83
N LEU A 765 14.71 -4.55 28.61
CA LEU A 765 15.21 -3.20 28.84
C LEU A 765 14.13 -2.41 29.57
N ALA A 766 14.50 -1.75 30.68
CA ALA A 766 13.56 -0.99 31.50
C ALA A 766 12.28 -1.75 31.94
N GLY A 767 12.34 -3.09 32.03
CA GLY A 767 11.20 -3.96 32.31
C GLY A 767 10.41 -4.45 31.08
N HIS A 768 10.57 -3.78 29.94
CA HIS A 768 9.91 -4.17 28.67
C HIS A 768 10.61 -5.38 28.03
N PRO A 769 9.86 -6.36 27.50
CA PRO A 769 10.42 -7.46 26.72
C PRO A 769 10.75 -6.97 25.30
N MET A 770 12.03 -7.05 24.93
CA MET A 770 12.56 -6.58 23.65
C MET A 770 13.01 -7.76 22.80
N TYR A 771 13.18 -7.53 21.50
CA TYR A 771 13.95 -8.38 20.61
C TYR A 771 15.01 -7.49 19.94
N TYR A 772 16.22 -8.01 19.77
CA TYR A 772 17.22 -7.43 18.89
C TYR A 772 17.18 -8.22 17.59
N ALA A 773 16.70 -7.63 16.51
CA ALA A 773 16.56 -8.27 15.21
C ALA A 773 17.77 -7.88 14.35
N SER A 774 18.75 -8.78 14.22
CA SER A 774 19.88 -8.59 13.29
C SER A 774 20.54 -7.20 13.35
N GLY A 775 20.76 -6.66 14.55
CA GLY A 775 21.31 -5.31 14.71
C GLY A 775 22.83 -5.26 14.84
N THR A 776 23.43 -4.09 14.61
CA THR A 776 24.86 -3.81 14.87
C THR A 776 25.12 -3.44 16.35
N HIS A 777 26.38 -3.47 16.81
CA HIS A 777 26.79 -3.01 18.13
C HIS A 777 27.46 -1.62 18.10
N ILE A 778 27.48 -0.93 19.24
CA ILE A 778 28.28 0.30 19.40
C ILE A 778 29.74 -0.10 19.63
N HIS A 779 30.62 0.23 18.69
CA HIS A 779 32.05 -0.09 18.73
C HIS A 779 32.86 0.90 19.58
N SER A 780 32.57 2.20 19.46
CA SER A 780 33.22 3.24 20.25
C SER A 780 32.22 4.31 20.68
N PHE A 781 32.40 4.82 21.90
CA PHE A 781 31.52 5.82 22.52
C PHE A 781 32.33 6.66 23.53
N PRO A 782 32.04 7.97 23.70
CA PRO A 782 32.75 8.81 24.66
C PRO A 782 32.59 8.36 26.12
N GLU A 783 33.65 8.53 26.93
CA GLU A 783 33.68 8.08 28.34
C GLU A 783 32.64 8.74 29.26
N HIS A 784 32.20 9.96 28.90
CA HIS A 784 31.16 10.71 29.61
C HIS A 784 29.74 10.38 29.15
N GLY A 785 29.60 9.57 28.10
CA GLY A 785 28.33 9.02 27.64
C GLY A 785 27.81 7.87 28.51
N VAL A 786 26.53 7.56 28.35
CA VAL A 786 25.87 6.42 29.00
C VAL A 786 25.72 5.30 27.97
N LEU A 787 26.25 4.12 28.26
CA LEU A 787 26.06 2.90 27.46
C LEU A 787 25.17 1.91 28.19
N VAL A 788 24.30 1.21 27.45
CA VAL A 788 23.52 0.07 27.94
C VAL A 788 23.86 -1.18 27.12
N LYS A 789 24.04 -2.30 27.83
CA LYS A 789 24.44 -3.59 27.26
C LYS A 789 23.31 -4.63 27.38
N ALA A 790 23.24 -5.56 26.42
CA ALA A 790 22.28 -6.67 26.42
C ALA A 790 22.96 -8.01 26.07
N LYS A 791 22.42 -9.11 26.59
CA LYS A 791 22.94 -10.47 26.36
C LYS A 791 22.39 -11.08 25.09
N LEU A 792 23.11 -10.89 23.99
CA LEU A 792 22.74 -11.30 22.64
C LEU A 792 23.66 -12.41 22.12
N SER A 793 23.23 -13.11 21.07
CA SER A 793 24.05 -14.05 20.32
C SER A 793 24.58 -13.40 19.04
N ASP A 794 25.83 -13.66 18.67
CA ASP A 794 26.37 -13.27 17.37
C ASP A 794 25.69 -14.10 16.27
N GLN A 795 24.89 -13.43 15.44
CA GLN A 795 24.11 -14.03 14.37
C GLN A 795 24.94 -14.08 13.07
N GLY A 796 25.75 -13.04 12.80
CA GLY A 796 26.62 -13.00 11.63
C GLY A 796 27.60 -14.18 11.60
N GLN A 797 28.20 -14.51 12.75
CA GLN A 797 29.07 -15.67 12.89
C GLN A 797 28.33 -17.01 12.68
N GLN A 798 27.08 -17.15 13.15
CA GLN A 798 26.26 -18.35 12.93
C GLN A 798 25.89 -18.54 11.45
N ILE A 799 25.57 -17.45 10.74
CA ILE A 799 25.26 -17.47 9.31
C ILE A 799 26.51 -17.84 8.51
N MET A 800 27.67 -17.25 8.83
CA MET A 800 28.94 -17.54 8.15
C MET A 800 29.51 -18.94 8.49
N SER A 801 29.24 -19.50 9.67
CA SER A 801 29.69 -20.85 10.04
C SER A 801 28.78 -21.98 9.50
N GLY A 802 27.58 -21.64 9.02
CA GLY A 802 26.58 -22.62 8.58
C GLY A 802 25.89 -23.38 9.71
N GLU A 803 26.06 -22.95 10.97
CA GLU A 803 25.37 -23.55 12.11
C GLU A 803 23.85 -23.26 12.02
N LYS A 804 23.04 -24.32 12.02
CA LYS A 804 21.58 -24.17 11.98
C LYS A 804 21.10 -23.51 13.28
N ALA A 805 20.52 -22.32 13.16
CA ALA A 805 19.76 -21.69 14.23
C ALA A 805 18.65 -22.64 14.69
N ASN A 806 18.81 -23.24 15.87
CA ASN A 806 17.81 -24.11 16.47
C ASN A 806 16.56 -23.26 16.77
N GLY A 807 15.40 -23.77 16.36
CA GLY A 807 14.14 -23.01 16.35
C GLY A 807 13.77 -22.46 17.73
N ALA A 808 13.02 -21.35 17.73
CA ALA A 808 12.54 -20.69 18.94
C ALA A 808 11.64 -21.62 19.78
N GLY A 809 12.23 -22.33 20.74
CA GLY A 809 11.53 -23.30 21.56
C GLY A 809 12.38 -24.09 22.56
N ASP A 810 13.68 -24.31 22.30
CA ASP A 810 14.53 -25.13 23.18
C ASP A 810 15.59 -24.30 23.94
N SER A 811 15.55 -24.36 25.27
CA SER A 811 16.43 -23.62 26.17
C SER A 811 17.76 -24.33 26.48
N SER A 812 18.19 -25.27 25.61
CA SER A 812 19.18 -26.30 25.96
C SER A 812 20.35 -26.46 24.98
N GLY A 813 20.63 -25.51 24.07
CA GLY A 813 21.75 -25.68 23.13
C GLY A 813 22.28 -24.45 22.39
N GLY A 814 23.54 -24.10 22.66
CA GLY A 814 24.50 -23.75 21.59
C GLY A 814 25.14 -22.37 21.63
N GLY A 815 24.35 -21.29 21.47
CA GLY A 815 24.91 -19.96 21.24
C GLY A 815 25.51 -19.31 22.50
N LYS A 816 26.82 -19.03 22.51
CA LYS A 816 27.45 -18.24 23.58
C LYS A 816 26.93 -16.81 23.55
N LYS A 817 26.09 -16.45 24.53
CA LYS A 817 25.62 -15.06 24.69
C LYS A 817 26.73 -14.15 25.18
N ILE A 818 26.85 -12.98 24.57
CA ILE A 818 27.86 -11.94 24.83
C ILE A 818 27.12 -10.69 25.34
N ASP A 819 27.74 -9.93 26.25
CA ASP A 819 27.25 -8.62 26.68
C ASP A 819 27.58 -7.55 25.62
N VAL A 820 26.59 -7.24 24.78
CA VAL A 820 26.72 -6.36 23.60
C VAL A 820 26.24 -4.94 23.94
N PRO A 821 27.01 -3.87 23.67
CA PRO A 821 26.53 -2.49 23.77
C PRO A 821 25.55 -2.16 22.65
N ILE A 822 24.29 -1.87 23.00
CA ILE A 822 23.18 -1.71 22.06
C ILE A 822 22.57 -0.30 22.04
N LEU A 823 22.73 0.47 23.10
CA LEU A 823 22.14 1.81 23.25
C LEU A 823 23.16 2.75 23.87
N GLY A 824 23.38 3.90 23.23
CA GLY A 824 24.23 4.99 23.70
C GLY A 824 23.44 6.29 23.86
N LEU A 825 23.67 7.00 24.96
CA LEU A 825 23.12 8.34 25.24
C LEU A 825 24.29 9.30 25.52
N LEU A 826 24.41 10.37 24.74
CA LEU A 826 25.53 11.32 24.81
C LEU A 826 25.03 12.78 24.84
N GLN A 827 25.60 13.57 25.75
CA GLN A 827 25.55 15.04 25.70
C GLN A 827 26.84 15.52 25.02
N THR A 828 26.75 16.37 24.00
CA THR A 828 27.91 16.74 23.18
C THR A 828 28.86 17.75 23.84
N GLU A 829 28.36 18.58 24.77
CA GLU A 829 29.16 19.47 25.62
C GLU A 829 29.17 19.03 27.10
N SER A 830 30.30 19.24 27.77
CA SER A 830 30.59 18.71 29.12
C SER A 830 30.34 19.68 30.28
N GLU A 831 29.58 20.78 30.10
CA GLU A 831 29.25 21.68 31.21
C GLU A 831 28.15 21.11 32.14
N SER A 832 28.52 20.87 33.40
CA SER A 832 27.59 20.52 34.47
C SER A 832 26.73 21.73 34.88
N ARG A 833 25.44 21.73 34.53
CA ARG A 833 24.47 22.66 35.13
C ARG A 833 23.16 22.02 35.57
N ASP A 834 22.62 22.66 36.60
CA ASP A 834 21.51 22.22 37.46
C ASP A 834 20.15 22.37 36.75
N TYR A 835 19.40 21.26 36.64
CA TYR A 835 18.12 21.17 35.93
C TYR A 835 16.91 21.69 36.72
N THR A 836 17.12 22.35 37.86
CA THR A 836 16.02 22.80 38.74
C THR A 836 15.29 24.09 38.31
N ASN A 837 15.86 24.88 37.38
CA ASN A 837 15.35 26.20 37.00
C ASN A 837 15.17 26.43 35.49
N ASP A 838 14.81 25.37 34.74
CA ASP A 838 14.55 25.49 33.30
C ASP A 838 13.15 26.08 33.02
N THR A 839 13.11 27.40 32.95
CA THR A 839 11.98 28.15 32.38
C THR A 839 12.06 28.08 30.85
N ASN A 840 10.91 28.06 30.16
CA ASN A 840 10.72 27.87 28.70
C ASN A 840 11.47 28.84 27.74
N THR A 841 12.45 29.61 28.21
CA THR A 841 13.07 30.76 27.53
C THR A 841 14.58 30.63 27.30
N LYS A 842 15.20 29.48 27.58
CA LYS A 842 16.61 29.22 27.23
C LYS A 842 16.73 27.97 26.37
N LEU A 843 17.35 28.09 25.19
CA LEU A 843 17.71 26.94 24.39
C LEU A 843 18.80 26.12 25.10
N PRO A 844 18.80 24.78 24.99
CA PRO A 844 19.97 23.98 25.35
C PRO A 844 21.15 24.44 24.49
N LYS A 845 22.30 24.74 25.12
CA LYS A 845 23.48 25.27 24.42
C LYS A 845 23.99 24.33 23.33
N ALA A 846 23.89 23.01 23.56
CA ALA A 846 24.35 21.97 22.65
C ALA A 846 23.40 20.77 22.71
N GLY A 847 23.35 20.04 21.59
CA GLY A 847 22.46 18.91 21.36
C GLY A 847 22.80 17.65 22.16
N ARG A 848 21.95 16.64 21.99
CA ARG A 848 22.14 15.29 22.53
C ARG A 848 22.07 14.28 21.41
N LEU A 849 22.84 13.22 21.55
CA LEU A 849 22.88 12.11 20.62
C LEU A 849 22.34 10.84 21.30
N VAL A 850 21.43 10.14 20.63
CA VAL A 850 21.01 8.78 20.97
C VAL A 850 21.35 7.88 19.80
N VAL A 851 21.99 6.74 20.07
CA VAL A 851 22.30 5.73 19.05
C VAL A 851 21.83 4.37 19.54
N TYR A 852 21.04 3.68 18.70
CA TYR A 852 20.57 2.31 18.89
C TYR A 852 20.77 1.55 17.57
N GLY A 853 21.20 0.28 17.65
CA GLY A 853 21.68 -0.48 16.50
C GLY A 853 20.73 -1.52 15.92
N ASP A 854 19.41 -1.35 16.09
CA ASP A 854 18.32 -2.11 15.44
C ASP A 854 17.18 -1.13 15.13
N SER A 855 16.69 -1.02 13.90
CA SER A 855 15.50 -0.20 13.58
C SER A 855 14.23 -1.02 13.41
N SER A 856 14.33 -2.32 13.08
CA SER A 856 13.19 -3.22 12.81
C SER A 856 12.14 -3.22 13.93
N CYS A 857 12.56 -2.96 15.17
CA CYS A 857 11.62 -2.85 16.29
C CYS A 857 10.66 -1.63 16.21
N LEU A 858 10.90 -0.66 15.32
CA LEU A 858 10.01 0.48 15.04
C LEU A 858 8.97 0.17 13.95
N GLU A 859 9.18 -0.86 13.14
CA GLU A 859 8.30 -1.24 12.03
C GLU A 859 6.89 -1.68 12.48
N GLY A 860 5.92 -1.44 11.60
CA GLY A 860 4.56 -1.95 11.69
C GLY A 860 4.51 -3.48 11.51
N GLY A 861 3.99 -4.18 12.51
CA GLY A 861 3.94 -5.66 12.50
C GLY A 861 5.08 -6.34 13.27
N ALA A 862 6.08 -5.59 13.75
CA ALA A 862 7.14 -6.12 14.60
C ALA A 862 6.57 -6.87 15.83
N ALA A 863 7.10 -8.06 16.11
CA ALA A 863 6.58 -8.93 17.18
C ALA A 863 6.80 -8.37 18.60
N ARG A 864 7.73 -7.42 18.77
CA ARG A 864 8.02 -6.70 20.02
C ARG A 864 8.36 -5.23 19.72
N PRO A 865 7.36 -4.36 19.52
CA PRO A 865 7.59 -2.99 19.08
C PRO A 865 8.29 -2.14 20.15
N CYS A 866 9.26 -1.33 19.73
CA CYS A 866 10.10 -0.51 20.59
C CYS A 866 9.74 0.99 20.57
N HIS A 867 8.52 1.37 20.15
CA HIS A 867 8.09 2.78 20.13
C HIS A 867 8.23 3.48 21.50
N TRP A 868 8.19 2.73 22.60
CA TRP A 868 8.46 3.23 23.96
C TRP A 868 9.93 3.68 24.15
N LEU A 869 10.87 2.99 23.51
CA LEU A 869 12.31 3.31 23.53
C LEU A 869 12.57 4.59 22.73
N LEU A 870 11.93 4.76 21.57
CA LEU A 870 11.99 6.02 20.81
C LEU A 870 11.42 7.20 21.62
N LEU A 871 10.32 7.01 22.35
CA LEU A 871 9.78 8.05 23.24
C LEU A 871 10.73 8.37 24.41
N ALA A 872 11.44 7.37 24.96
CA ALA A 872 12.47 7.58 25.98
C ALA A 872 13.72 8.28 25.40
N ALA A 873 14.13 7.93 24.17
CA ALA A 873 15.19 8.60 23.42
C ALA A 873 14.85 10.07 23.17
N LEU A 874 13.62 10.38 22.73
CA LEU A 874 13.12 11.74 22.58
C LEU A 874 13.06 12.50 23.91
N GLN A 875 12.64 11.84 25.00
CA GLN A 875 12.63 12.46 26.33
C GLN A 875 14.05 12.86 26.80
N TYR A 876 15.04 12.01 26.56
CA TYR A 876 16.43 12.34 26.81
C TYR A 876 16.93 13.43 25.87
N ALA A 877 16.77 13.25 24.55
CA ALA A 877 17.24 14.15 23.52
C ALA A 877 16.74 15.60 23.77
N LEU A 878 15.46 15.77 24.05
CA LEU A 878 14.83 17.07 24.19
C LEU A 878 14.98 17.66 25.60
N VAL A 879 14.73 16.87 26.65
CA VAL A 879 14.62 17.37 28.04
C VAL A 879 15.83 17.01 28.92
N GLY A 880 16.73 16.14 28.46
CA GLY A 880 17.87 15.64 29.24
C GLY A 880 17.50 14.60 30.29
N HIS A 881 16.21 14.24 30.40
CA HIS A 881 15.74 13.28 31.38
C HIS A 881 15.96 11.85 30.89
N VAL A 882 16.93 11.14 31.50
CA VAL A 882 17.05 9.68 31.37
C VAL A 882 16.13 9.00 32.39
N PRO A 883 15.16 8.18 31.97
CA PRO A 883 14.34 7.37 32.87
C PRO A 883 15.19 6.55 33.86
N THR A 884 14.75 6.44 35.11
CA THR A 884 15.50 5.73 36.17
C THR A 884 15.80 4.28 35.79
N SER A 885 14.86 3.61 35.14
CA SER A 885 15.00 2.24 34.63
C SER A 885 16.07 2.07 33.54
N LEU A 886 16.34 3.10 32.73
CA LEU A 886 17.47 3.12 31.78
C LEU A 886 18.79 3.46 32.48
N ARG A 887 18.77 4.33 33.49
CA ARG A 887 19.94 4.60 34.35
C ARG A 887 20.38 3.36 35.14
N GLU A 888 19.42 2.59 35.65
CA GLU A 888 19.67 1.32 36.34
C GLU A 888 20.24 0.27 35.38
N ALA A 889 19.68 0.14 34.17
CA ALA A 889 20.24 -0.73 33.14
C ALA A 889 21.71 -0.39 32.83
N ALA A 890 22.03 0.90 32.65
CA ALA A 890 23.41 1.37 32.47
C ALA A 890 24.31 1.17 33.71
N ALA A 891 23.77 1.28 34.92
CA ALA A 891 24.53 1.11 36.16
C ALA A 891 24.91 -0.36 36.42
N THR A 892 24.13 -1.33 35.93
CA THR A 892 24.44 -2.76 36.09
C THR A 892 25.60 -3.28 35.24
N SER A 893 26.04 -2.54 34.21
CA SER A 893 27.25 -2.87 33.46
C SER A 893 28.52 -2.39 34.18
N HIS A 894 29.06 -3.22 35.07
CA HIS A 894 30.26 -2.92 35.86
C HIS A 894 31.55 -2.69 35.07
N HIS A 895 31.58 -2.98 33.76
CA HIS A 895 32.69 -2.67 32.87
C HIS A 895 32.27 -1.67 31.79
N ARG A 896 32.87 -0.47 31.82
CA ARG A 896 32.66 0.59 30.81
C ARG A 896 33.33 0.29 29.47
N ASP A 897 34.25 -0.68 29.41
CA ASP A 897 34.96 -1.02 28.18
C ASP A 897 33.98 -1.28 27.02
N VAL A 898 34.17 -0.52 25.94
CA VAL A 898 33.50 -0.76 24.66
C VAL A 898 34.24 -1.86 23.89
N GLN A 899 35.55 -2.02 24.15
CA GLN A 899 36.46 -3.03 23.58
C GLN A 899 36.22 -4.49 24.06
N ILE A 900 35.10 -4.80 24.72
CA ILE A 900 34.76 -6.18 25.12
C ILE A 900 34.57 -7.09 23.88
N ILE A 901 34.25 -6.48 22.74
CA ILE A 901 34.03 -7.15 21.46
C ILE A 901 35.18 -6.75 20.52
N PRO A 902 36.10 -7.67 20.19
CA PRO A 902 37.00 -7.49 19.06
C PRO A 902 36.18 -7.47 17.77
N SER A 903 36.30 -6.37 17.03
CA SER A 903 35.61 -6.06 15.76
C SER A 903 36.40 -4.93 15.09
N GLU A 904 36.47 -4.92 13.76
CA GLU A 904 36.97 -3.75 13.03
C GLU A 904 35.84 -2.72 12.83
N LEU A 905 36.19 -1.50 12.43
CA LEU A 905 35.20 -0.58 11.89
C LEU A 905 34.70 -1.12 10.54
N PRO A 906 33.37 -1.09 10.26
CA PRO A 906 32.82 -1.57 9.01
C PRO A 906 33.34 -0.76 7.83
N LYS A 907 33.79 -1.46 6.78
CA LYS A 907 34.31 -0.88 5.54
C LYS A 907 33.30 -1.04 4.40
N ARG A 908 33.21 -0.05 3.52
CA ARG A 908 32.41 -0.11 2.28
C ARG A 908 32.77 -1.36 1.48
N ALA A 909 31.78 -2.04 0.91
CA ALA A 909 31.98 -3.33 0.25
C ALA A 909 32.79 -3.20 -1.04
N GLU A 910 33.92 -3.92 -1.14
CA GLU A 910 34.75 -3.88 -2.34
C GLU A 910 33.98 -4.43 -3.55
N GLY A 911 33.89 -3.63 -4.62
CA GLY A 911 33.15 -3.98 -5.84
C GLY A 911 31.64 -3.70 -5.80
N GLY A 912 31.14 -3.07 -4.73
CA GLY A 912 29.74 -2.62 -4.65
C GLY A 912 29.38 -1.55 -5.69
N ARG A 913 28.12 -1.53 -6.10
CA ARG A 913 27.55 -0.60 -7.10
C ARG A 913 26.55 0.38 -6.51
N LEU A 914 26.62 0.64 -5.20
CA LEU A 914 25.81 1.65 -4.50
C LEU A 914 25.78 3.00 -5.25
N HIS A 915 26.90 3.37 -5.88
CA HIS A 915 27.03 4.58 -6.72
C HIS A 915 26.06 4.67 -7.92
N ALA A 916 25.50 3.55 -8.39
CA ALA A 916 24.49 3.53 -9.44
C ALA A 916 23.09 3.94 -8.96
N TYR A 917 22.84 3.87 -7.65
CA TYR A 917 21.54 4.11 -7.01
C TYR A 917 21.54 5.33 -6.08
N SER A 918 22.70 5.62 -5.49
CA SER A 918 22.97 6.76 -4.62
C SER A 918 22.64 8.10 -5.29
N ARG A 919 22.00 9.00 -4.52
CA ARG A 919 21.81 10.41 -4.86
C ARG A 919 23.08 11.23 -4.67
N VAL A 920 23.99 10.75 -3.81
CA VAL A 920 25.20 11.45 -3.37
C VAL A 920 26.44 11.06 -4.17
N LEU A 921 26.58 9.80 -4.60
CA LEU A 921 27.74 9.32 -5.38
C LEU A 921 27.54 9.49 -6.89
N SER A 922 28.60 9.85 -7.61
CA SER A 922 28.59 9.97 -9.07
C SER A 922 28.37 8.60 -9.75
N PRO A 923 27.64 8.52 -10.88
CA PRO A 923 27.28 7.24 -11.52
C PRO A 923 28.46 6.38 -12.00
N ASP A 924 29.65 6.96 -12.10
CA ASP A 924 30.91 6.31 -12.46
C ASP A 924 31.76 5.88 -11.24
N GLY A 925 31.30 6.18 -10.02
CA GLY A 925 32.02 5.91 -8.77
C GLY A 925 33.23 6.82 -8.52
N SER A 926 33.42 7.90 -9.30
CA SER A 926 34.60 8.77 -9.22
C SER A 926 34.68 9.63 -7.93
N GLY A 927 33.56 9.84 -7.25
CA GLY A 927 33.45 10.65 -6.03
C GLY A 927 32.02 11.14 -5.79
N PRO A 928 31.79 11.98 -4.77
CA PRO A 928 30.49 12.60 -4.55
C PRO A 928 30.11 13.54 -5.71
N ARG A 929 28.81 13.64 -5.97
CA ARG A 929 28.22 14.64 -6.87
C ARG A 929 28.35 16.04 -6.25
N PRO A 930 28.22 17.12 -7.05
CA PRO A 930 27.92 18.42 -6.47
C PRO A 930 26.62 18.33 -5.65
N VAL A 931 26.59 18.99 -4.49
CA VAL A 931 25.37 19.13 -3.67
C VAL A 931 24.26 19.73 -4.54
N PRO A 932 23.05 19.12 -4.58
CA PRO A 932 21.92 19.69 -5.31
C PRO A 932 21.62 21.12 -4.88
N ASP A 933 21.27 21.98 -5.84
CA ASP A 933 20.72 23.30 -5.52
C ASP A 933 19.45 23.15 -4.68
N CYS A 934 19.26 24.06 -3.71
CA CYS A 934 18.07 24.07 -2.86
C CYS A 934 16.84 24.58 -3.63
N VAL A 935 16.25 23.70 -4.46
CA VAL A 935 15.08 24.01 -5.29
C VAL A 935 13.82 24.14 -4.43
N SER A 936 13.50 25.38 -4.04
CA SER A 936 12.14 25.71 -3.59
C SER A 936 11.20 25.76 -4.81
N LEU A 937 10.19 24.89 -4.88
CA LEU A 937 9.16 24.97 -5.93
C LEU A 937 8.53 26.38 -5.92
N PRO A 938 8.52 27.10 -7.06
CA PRO A 938 8.02 28.47 -7.13
C PRO A 938 6.57 28.54 -6.66
N LEU A 939 6.29 29.45 -5.73
CA LEU A 939 4.94 29.65 -5.20
C LEU A 939 4.03 30.15 -6.32
N MET A 940 2.81 29.63 -6.39
CA MET A 940 1.82 30.11 -7.36
C MET A 940 1.29 31.50 -6.95
N ASP A 941 1.19 32.41 -7.92
CA ASP A 941 0.53 33.70 -7.73
C ASP A 941 -0.93 33.51 -7.27
N PRO A 942 -1.32 33.95 -6.06
CA PRO A 942 -2.66 33.75 -5.56
C PRO A 942 -3.66 34.67 -6.27
N GLN A 943 -4.80 34.11 -6.67
CA GLN A 943 -5.93 34.84 -7.26
C GLN A 943 -7.16 34.73 -6.33
N PRO A 944 -7.26 35.58 -5.29
CA PRO A 944 -8.25 35.39 -4.22
C PRO A 944 -9.68 35.55 -4.72
N VAL A 945 -10.57 34.68 -4.23
CA VAL A 945 -12.00 34.70 -4.57
C VAL A 945 -12.87 34.61 -3.32
N HIS A 946 -14.11 35.09 -3.41
CA HIS A 946 -15.12 34.74 -2.41
C HIS A 946 -15.58 33.29 -2.61
N ALA A 947 -15.77 32.55 -1.52
CA ALA A 947 -16.10 31.13 -1.57
C ALA A 947 -17.40 30.87 -2.38
N PRO A 948 -17.40 29.93 -3.34
CA PRO A 948 -18.59 29.62 -4.13
C PRO A 948 -19.67 28.98 -3.25
N PRO A 949 -20.98 29.23 -3.50
CA PRO A 949 -22.07 28.79 -2.62
C PRO A 949 -22.22 27.26 -2.49
N SER A 950 -21.54 26.48 -3.33
CA SER A 950 -21.48 25.02 -3.29
C SER A 950 -20.43 24.43 -2.32
N SER A 951 -19.52 25.24 -1.75
CA SER A 951 -18.38 24.73 -0.95
C SER A 951 -18.74 24.02 0.36
N ARG A 952 -20.02 24.05 0.79
CA ARG A 952 -20.47 23.53 2.10
C ARG A 952 -20.30 22.02 2.31
N THR A 953 -19.97 21.25 1.28
CA THR A 953 -19.56 19.84 1.39
C THR A 953 -18.56 19.50 0.29
N LEU A 954 -17.27 19.37 0.61
CA LEU A 954 -16.24 18.90 -0.33
C LEU A 954 -16.33 17.39 -0.59
N ALA A 955 -16.81 16.63 0.39
CA ALA A 955 -17.15 15.23 0.19
C ALA A 955 -18.30 15.09 -0.84
N PRO A 956 -18.22 14.16 -1.81
CA PRO A 956 -19.30 13.89 -2.75
C PRO A 956 -20.58 13.54 -2.02
N ARG A 957 -21.72 14.08 -2.50
CA ARG A 957 -23.06 13.88 -1.93
C ARG A 957 -23.62 12.46 -2.17
N HIS A 958 -22.90 11.42 -1.77
CA HIS A 958 -23.51 10.12 -1.56
C HIS A 958 -24.37 10.18 -0.30
N GLN A 959 -25.70 10.10 -0.47
CA GLN A 959 -26.61 9.99 0.66
C GLN A 959 -26.28 8.71 1.44
N PRO A 960 -25.84 8.81 2.72
CA PRO A 960 -25.70 7.63 3.56
C PRO A 960 -27.11 7.12 3.84
N THR A 961 -27.37 5.86 3.51
CA THR A 961 -28.62 5.20 3.92
C THR A 961 -28.57 4.93 5.43
N ASP A 962 -29.15 5.86 6.18
CA ASP A 962 -29.41 5.86 7.63
C ASP A 962 -28.18 6.03 8.57
N PRO A 963 -27.94 7.24 9.12
CA PRO A 963 -26.84 7.53 10.04
C PRO A 963 -27.20 7.32 11.53
N LYS A 964 -28.21 6.49 11.87
CA LYS A 964 -28.62 6.26 13.27
C LYS A 964 -28.05 5.01 13.95
N SER A 965 -26.74 4.78 13.84
CA SER A 965 -25.96 4.10 14.88
C SER A 965 -24.47 4.20 14.62
N ILE A 966 -23.73 4.83 15.56
CA ILE A 966 -22.38 4.47 16.06
C ILE A 966 -22.00 5.63 16.99
N GLY A 967 -21.86 5.34 18.29
CA GLY A 967 -21.27 6.27 19.25
C GLY A 967 -19.76 6.33 19.09
N ALA A 968 -19.10 7.25 19.80
CA ALA A 968 -17.64 7.26 19.89
C ALA A 968 -17.13 5.89 20.39
N PRO A 969 -15.99 5.38 19.87
CA PRO A 969 -15.38 4.19 20.41
C PRO A 969 -14.86 4.47 21.83
N ASP A 970 -15.28 3.64 22.80
CA ASP A 970 -14.73 3.67 24.15
C ASP A 970 -13.24 3.30 24.11
N MET A 971 -12.37 4.23 24.49
CA MET A 971 -10.94 3.94 24.71
C MET A 971 -10.75 3.33 26.10
N GLU A 972 -10.82 2.00 26.21
CA GLU A 972 -10.35 1.30 27.42
C GLU A 972 -8.82 1.10 27.38
N GLY A 973 -8.12 1.57 28.41
CA GLY A 973 -6.79 1.06 28.77
C GLY A 973 -5.56 1.82 28.24
N THR A 974 -5.44 3.11 28.50
CA THR A 974 -4.15 3.83 28.40
C THR A 974 -3.70 4.38 29.76
N GLU A 975 -2.46 4.10 30.15
CA GLU A 975 -1.83 4.80 31.27
C GLU A 975 -1.65 6.29 30.93
N ALA A 976 -1.99 7.17 31.87
CA ALA A 976 -1.98 8.59 31.63
C ALA A 976 -0.54 9.13 31.49
N ALA A 977 -0.29 9.94 30.47
CA ALA A 977 1.03 10.49 30.17
C ALA A 977 1.73 11.11 31.41
N PRO A 978 3.06 10.90 31.59
CA PRO A 978 3.84 11.43 32.70
C PRO A 978 3.68 12.94 32.89
N ARG A 979 3.73 13.41 34.13
CA ARG A 979 3.56 14.85 34.47
C ARG A 979 4.49 15.78 33.69
N ALA A 980 5.68 15.33 33.30
CA ALA A 980 6.67 16.08 32.53
C ALA A 980 6.13 16.66 31.20
N TRP A 981 5.13 16.03 30.59
CA TRP A 981 4.59 16.42 29.28
C TRP A 981 3.33 17.31 29.33
N ARG A 982 2.82 17.63 30.53
CA ARG A 982 1.53 18.35 30.70
C ARG A 982 1.63 19.88 30.67
N GLY A 983 2.83 20.45 30.50
CA GLY A 983 3.09 21.89 30.67
C GLY A 983 2.72 22.81 29.49
N ALA A 984 2.48 22.28 28.29
CA ALA A 984 2.19 23.10 27.10
C ALA A 984 1.20 22.37 26.18
N GLY A 985 -0.09 22.68 26.32
CA GLY A 985 -1.17 22.00 25.58
C GLY A 985 -2.60 22.43 25.96
N ALA A 986 -2.76 23.59 26.59
CA ALA A 986 -4.07 24.20 26.84
C ALA A 986 -4.07 25.61 26.22
N ALA A 987 -4.95 25.85 25.26
CA ALA A 987 -5.20 27.19 24.77
C ALA A 987 -5.78 28.05 25.92
N PRO A 988 -5.41 29.34 26.05
CA PRO A 988 -5.95 30.19 27.08
C PRO A 988 -7.45 30.43 26.82
N SER A 989 -8.29 29.91 27.70
CA SER A 989 -9.71 30.29 27.76
C SER A 989 -9.81 31.79 28.02
N ARG A 990 -10.56 32.51 27.18
CA ARG A 990 -10.77 33.96 27.27
C ARG A 990 -11.00 34.44 28.71
N SER A 991 -10.24 35.43 29.13
CA SER A 991 -10.54 36.23 30.31
C SER A 991 -11.77 37.10 30.06
N HIS A 992 -12.86 36.82 30.77
CA HIS A 992 -13.85 37.83 31.11
C HIS A 992 -13.53 38.35 32.50
N ALA A 993 -13.38 39.67 32.60
CA ALA A 993 -13.25 40.36 33.87
C ALA A 993 -14.62 40.50 34.55
N ASP A 994 -14.57 40.49 35.88
CA ASP A 994 -15.49 41.10 36.83
C ASP A 994 -17.01 40.92 36.61
N ASP A 995 -17.61 40.07 37.43
CA ASP A 995 -18.63 40.57 38.37
C ASP A 995 -18.67 39.74 39.66
N ILE A 996 -19.07 40.41 40.74
CA ILE A 996 -18.98 39.92 42.14
C ILE A 996 -20.38 39.48 42.60
N ASP A 997 -20.54 38.24 43.11
CA ASP A 997 -21.25 37.89 44.37
C ASP A 997 -21.61 36.39 44.53
N ASP A 998 -22.00 36.03 45.76
CA ASP A 998 -22.72 34.82 46.20
C ASP A 998 -22.03 33.43 46.22
N VAL A 999 -21.03 33.33 47.08
CA VAL A 999 -20.69 32.06 47.74
C VAL A 999 -21.74 31.69 48.81
N HIS A 1000 -22.92 31.17 48.42
CA HIS A 1000 -23.81 30.41 49.35
C HIS A 1000 -25.02 29.67 48.69
N SER A 1001 -24.82 28.72 47.75
CA SER A 1001 -25.95 27.87 47.29
C SER A 1001 -25.64 26.41 46.84
N ILE A 1002 -24.38 26.04 46.64
CA ILE A 1002 -24.03 24.79 45.91
C ILE A 1002 -24.14 23.49 46.76
N PHE A 1003 -24.34 23.58 48.08
CA PHE A 1003 -24.51 22.40 48.94
C PHE A 1003 -25.95 21.84 49.03
N ALA A 1004 -26.97 22.58 48.56
CA ALA A 1004 -28.37 22.13 48.63
C ALA A 1004 -28.81 21.26 47.42
N GLY A 1005 -28.19 21.45 46.25
CA GLY A 1005 -28.66 20.85 44.99
C GLY A 1005 -28.44 19.34 44.82
N ARG A 1006 -27.51 18.74 45.58
CA ARG A 1006 -27.14 17.31 45.43
C ARG A 1006 -27.89 16.33 46.34
N MET A 1007 -28.62 16.79 47.35
CA MET A 1007 -29.46 15.92 48.19
C MET A 1007 -30.88 15.71 47.62
N LEU A 1008 -31.44 16.71 46.94
CA LEU A 1008 -32.82 16.65 46.42
C LEU A 1008 -32.99 15.70 45.22
N THR A 1009 -31.96 15.54 44.39
CA THR A 1009 -32.00 14.62 43.23
C THR A 1009 -31.96 13.15 43.63
N LEU A 1010 -31.23 12.79 44.68
CA LEU A 1010 -31.17 11.41 45.21
C LEU A 1010 -32.47 10.99 45.92
N CYS A 1011 -33.07 11.87 46.73
CA CYS A 1011 -34.36 11.58 47.37
C CYS A 1011 -35.50 11.39 46.34
N SER A 1012 -35.50 12.14 45.24
CA SER A 1012 -36.52 12.06 44.20
C SER A 1012 -36.55 10.69 43.50
N ILE A 1013 -35.38 10.11 43.23
CA ILE A 1013 -35.26 8.80 42.56
C ILE A 1013 -35.76 7.66 43.46
N ILE A 1014 -35.46 7.72 44.77
CA ILE A 1014 -35.89 6.69 45.74
C ILE A 1014 -37.41 6.69 45.90
N VAL A 1015 -38.06 7.87 45.93
CA VAL A 1015 -39.52 7.99 46.01
C VAL A 1015 -40.20 7.45 44.74
N ILE A 1016 -39.65 7.72 43.55
CA ILE A 1016 -40.21 7.20 42.28
C ILE A 1016 -40.17 5.67 42.24
N ILE A 1017 -39.06 5.05 42.65
CA ILE A 1017 -38.93 3.59 42.71
C ILE A 1017 -39.92 2.98 43.72
N TYR A 1018 -40.10 3.60 44.88
CA TYR A 1018 -41.04 3.13 45.90
C TYR A 1018 -42.51 3.24 45.43
N CYS A 1019 -42.87 4.35 44.77
CA CYS A 1019 -44.19 4.57 44.19
C CYS A 1019 -44.51 3.58 43.06
N LEU A 1020 -43.56 3.31 42.15
CA LEU A 1020 -43.73 2.32 41.08
C LEU A 1020 -43.93 0.90 41.66
N HIS A 1021 -43.14 0.53 42.69
CA HIS A 1021 -43.28 -0.77 43.34
C HIS A 1021 -44.61 -0.91 44.11
N ALA A 1022 -45.12 0.17 44.70
CA ALA A 1022 -46.43 0.19 45.37
C ALA A 1022 -47.61 0.14 44.37
N PHE A 1023 -47.51 0.83 43.23
CA PHE A 1023 -48.56 0.87 42.20
C PHE A 1023 -48.76 -0.51 41.54
N TRP A 1024 -47.68 -1.20 41.20
CA TRP A 1024 -47.74 -2.58 40.66
C TRP A 1024 -48.34 -3.58 41.65
N LYS A 1025 -48.16 -3.38 42.96
CA LYS A 1025 -48.72 -4.25 44.00
C LYS A 1025 -50.23 -4.07 44.22
N ARG A 1026 -50.84 -2.97 43.75
CA ARG A 1026 -52.27 -2.66 43.93
C ARG A 1026 -53.15 -2.91 42.70
N CYS A 1027 -52.62 -2.85 41.49
CA CYS A 1027 -53.42 -3.06 40.25
C CYS A 1027 -53.45 -4.50 39.71
N GLY A 1028 -52.69 -5.44 40.28
CA GLY A 1028 -52.59 -6.83 39.80
C GLY A 1028 -53.82 -7.73 39.96
N ARG A 1029 -55.01 -7.20 40.28
CA ARG A 1029 -56.25 -7.99 40.48
C ARG A 1029 -57.53 -7.25 40.04
N LYS A 1030 -57.79 -7.16 38.72
CA LYS A 1030 -59.13 -7.28 38.10
C LYS A 1030 -59.10 -7.25 36.55
N ILE A 1031 -59.58 -8.36 35.94
CA ILE A 1031 -60.51 -8.43 34.78
C ILE A 1031 -60.13 -7.60 33.52
N ARG A 1032 -59.58 -8.20 32.44
CA ARG A 1032 -60.26 -8.84 31.29
C ARG A 1032 -61.31 -7.98 30.52
N ARG A 1033 -61.09 -7.86 29.19
CA ARG A 1033 -62.03 -7.48 28.09
C ARG A 1033 -62.58 -6.04 28.00
N ARG A 1034 -62.10 -5.29 26.99
CA ARG A 1034 -62.81 -4.64 25.84
C ARG A 1034 -61.76 -3.72 25.14
N LYS A 1035 -61.46 -3.81 23.85
CA LYS A 1035 -62.23 -3.58 22.60
C LYS A 1035 -62.37 -2.07 22.26
N LEU A 1036 -61.90 -1.70 21.05
CA LEU A 1036 -62.17 -0.50 20.23
C LEU A 1036 -61.37 0.81 20.44
N ILE A 1037 -60.91 1.37 19.30
CA ILE A 1037 -60.84 2.80 18.88
C ILE A 1037 -59.80 3.69 19.62
N SER A 1038 -59.12 4.67 19.00
CA SER A 1038 -58.66 4.95 17.61
C SER A 1038 -57.72 6.19 17.65
N LEU A 1039 -57.14 6.59 16.51
CA LEU A 1039 -56.39 7.85 16.27
C LEU A 1039 -55.01 7.91 16.98
N ALA A 1040 -53.85 8.00 16.33
CA ALA A 1040 -53.38 8.85 15.21
C ALA A 1040 -52.88 10.24 15.63
N THR A 1041 -51.57 10.29 15.94
CA THR A 1041 -50.59 11.34 15.60
C THR A 1041 -49.20 10.70 15.68
#